data_AF-A0A1V2ZE42-F1
#
_entry.id   AF-A0A1V2ZE42-F1
#
_cell.length_a   1.000
_cell.length_b   1.000
_cell.length_c   1.000
_cell.angle_alpha   90.00
_cell.angle_beta   90.00
_cell.angle_gamma   90.00
#
_symmetry.space_group_name_H-M   'P 1'
#
loop_
_entity.id
_entity.type
_entity.pdbx_description
1 polymer ?
#
loop_
_entity_poly.entity_id
_entity_poly.type
_entity_poly.pdbx_seq_one_letter_code
_entity_poly.pdbx_strand_id
1 'polypeptide(L)'
;MSETERRPRGPATIQDVALRAGVSRAAVSKVIRNAYGVSPSMRERVAAAIDELGYRPSVAARAMRGASYTIGVEVPQLDNSFFNRIVTGAAAALDGSRYQLIVAPAQSDSRELPGDRGARRPPGRRPDRRLADGRAVVAREARPAHPHRHARPARRLRRLRHRHQRRRRRHRSAHGPPARTRPPAHRAPDRERGHRPARPRRPARRPPRPVRGADERRRTRLRGPPPGARPGRRLRPLARAVPLSRSSDRAVRGQRRSRARRTLGPRRRGPVGRAALDRRLRRHRGRRPPGHLADHDRPVRRGPRREGRPAAPRASGRSDGADALRGRAGAARPLLLGPPRRRRPGSHRSRPPPLRRTTMTDWTARFAAPDDALDGAPLLRRETLLETGHGAVVSAVLRLSALGIVEAWIDGVPVSDELFTPGWTSYEWRLRYSEHDVTGLIGTDSVTLGLALGDGWYRGRLTWGEGAAPYGDEIAGFAELRVRFADGFEQVVATGEGWRAGAGATTADSIYDGQDIDARREPHGWNRPGFDDSGWSGVHELDVDLGLLEPYLAPPVRRLREVAPQRIWTSPSGRTLVDFGENLVGWLRARLQGPEGTVVTVRHAEVLEDDELGVRPLREAKATDRFTLSGGEDVFEPTLTFHGFRYAEIDGWPDALEPGALAAVVVSSDLRRIGTFRSSDELVNQLHDNVYRGMVGNFLDVPTDCPQRDERLAGPATSPRSRRPPCTSPTRRTSSATGCATSPSSRPITTRRAVRRPRRAQAPRRRHRLPADGLHRALERRRRLGAVGRLGAYGDPTVLEESFPSMASHARRVRSKLSGTDVWDTGFQFGDWLDPDAAPDDPADAKADTGVVATACAYRTARIVADSAAVLGLEEELAEFAELAERLRAGFRSQYVADRRILSDCTTVYSLAIVFGLLDDDELGWAGDRLAELVAESGYTISTGFAGTPFITDALSSTGHVDAAYRLLLQRECPSWLYPVTMGATTIWERWDSMLPDGTINPGEMTSFNHYALGAVADWLHRVVGGLAPLEPGYSRILVAPQPGDALQWAESTLETPHGLARVRWDRTAEGVQLAVTIPEGATAIVRSAGTEDRELTAGEHALTL
;
A
#
# COMPACT_ATOMS: atom_id res chain seq x y z
N MET A 1 -49.15 40.29 1.60
CA MET A 1 -48.63 40.16 2.97
C MET A 1 -47.61 39.04 2.99
N SER A 2 -46.51 39.28 3.69
CA SER A 2 -45.23 38.57 3.70
C SER A 2 -45.22 37.05 3.53
N GLU A 3 -44.32 36.59 2.64
CA GLU A 3 -43.56 35.37 2.86
C GLU A 3 -42.92 35.35 4.26
N THR A 4 -42.87 34.20 4.91
CA THR A 4 -41.95 33.99 6.03
C THR A 4 -41.33 32.61 5.88
N GLU A 5 -40.05 32.63 5.48
CA GLU A 5 -39.05 31.56 5.49
C GLU A 5 -39.53 30.14 5.84
N ARG A 6 -39.84 29.33 4.82
CA ARG A 6 -39.74 27.87 4.97
C ARG A 6 -38.28 27.46 4.80
N ARG A 7 -37.56 27.34 5.91
CA ARG A 7 -36.26 26.62 5.96
C ARG A 7 -36.40 25.24 5.27
N PRO A 8 -35.38 24.77 4.53
CA PRO A 8 -35.36 23.39 4.07
C PRO A 8 -35.45 22.46 5.28
N ARG A 9 -36.38 21.50 5.25
CA ARG A 9 -36.46 20.47 6.29
C ARG A 9 -35.23 19.57 6.15
N GLY A 10 -34.36 19.60 7.16
CA GLY A 10 -33.27 18.63 7.29
C GLY A 10 -33.79 17.19 7.42
N PRO A 11 -32.89 16.19 7.40
CA PRO A 11 -33.27 14.78 7.51
C PRO A 11 -34.09 14.52 8.77
N ALA A 12 -35.08 13.63 8.66
CA ALA A 12 -35.99 13.31 9.75
C ALA A 12 -35.22 12.88 11.01
N THR A 13 -35.70 13.29 12.18
CA THR A 13 -35.09 12.95 13.47
C THR A 13 -35.89 11.88 14.21
N ILE A 14 -35.26 11.26 15.21
CA ILE A 14 -35.95 10.32 16.11
C ILE A 14 -37.12 10.98 16.89
N GLN A 15 -37.15 12.32 16.97
CA GLN A 15 -38.25 13.05 17.57
C GLN A 15 -39.45 13.12 16.61
N ASP A 16 -39.21 13.23 15.30
CA ASP A 16 -40.26 13.25 14.27
C ASP A 16 -40.90 11.87 14.13
N VAL A 17 -40.10 10.80 14.15
CA VAL A 17 -40.60 9.40 14.23
C VAL A 17 -41.46 9.20 15.48
N ALA A 18 -41.05 9.74 16.63
CA ALA A 18 -41.81 9.63 17.87
C ALA A 18 -43.16 10.35 17.78
N LEU A 19 -43.17 11.56 17.20
CA LEU A 19 -44.40 12.31 16.92
C LEU A 19 -45.31 11.52 15.97
N ARG A 20 -44.77 11.02 14.86
CA ARG A 20 -45.50 10.35 13.78
C ARG A 20 -46.08 8.99 14.17
N ALA A 21 -45.40 8.25 15.04
CA ALA A 21 -45.87 6.99 15.61
C ALA A 21 -46.79 7.16 16.84
N GLY A 22 -46.91 8.38 17.37
CA GLY A 22 -47.71 8.67 18.58
C GLY A 22 -47.13 8.02 19.84
N VAL A 23 -45.81 8.03 20.02
CA VAL A 23 -45.12 7.42 21.17
C VAL A 23 -43.97 8.31 21.67
N SER A 24 -43.39 8.00 22.83
CA SER A 24 -42.23 8.76 23.32
C SER A 24 -40.95 8.42 22.53
N ARG A 25 -40.01 9.38 22.46
CA ARG A 25 -38.67 9.14 21.89
C ARG A 25 -37.94 7.95 22.55
N ALA A 26 -38.21 7.69 23.83
CA ALA A 26 -37.69 6.54 24.55
C ALA A 26 -38.31 5.21 24.07
N ALA A 27 -39.60 5.20 23.69
CA ALA A 27 -40.26 4.06 23.09
C ALA A 27 -39.71 3.76 21.69
N VAL A 28 -39.59 4.78 20.80
CA VAL A 28 -38.92 4.63 19.50
C VAL A 28 -37.51 4.05 19.66
N SER A 29 -36.73 4.58 20.61
CA SER A 29 -35.41 4.06 20.93
C SER A 29 -35.41 2.62 21.48
N LYS A 30 -36.47 2.16 22.15
CA LYS A 30 -36.61 0.74 22.53
C LYS A 30 -36.93 -0.15 21.32
N VAL A 31 -37.79 0.32 20.40
CA VAL A 31 -38.10 -0.41 19.14
C VAL A 31 -36.83 -0.60 18.31
N ILE A 32 -36.12 0.49 17.99
CA ILE A 32 -34.90 0.48 17.16
C ILE A 32 -33.79 -0.41 17.76
N ARG A 33 -33.70 -0.51 19.09
CA ARG A 33 -32.72 -1.36 19.78
C ARG A 33 -33.20 -2.80 20.03
N ASN A 34 -34.38 -3.17 19.52
CA ASN A 34 -35.04 -4.45 19.77
C ASN A 34 -35.13 -4.84 21.26
N ALA A 35 -35.36 -3.86 22.14
CA ALA A 35 -35.34 -4.09 23.59
C ALA A 35 -36.59 -4.83 24.10
N TYR A 36 -36.43 -5.69 25.11
CA TYR A 36 -37.54 -6.35 25.80
C TYR A 36 -38.55 -5.36 26.40
N GLY A 37 -39.83 -5.76 26.42
CA GLY A 37 -40.93 -4.94 26.97
C GLY A 37 -41.54 -3.93 25.99
N VAL A 38 -41.54 -4.23 24.68
CA VAL A 38 -42.21 -3.46 23.63
C VAL A 38 -43.32 -4.32 23.02
N SER A 39 -44.56 -3.81 22.90
CA SER A 39 -45.66 -4.56 22.28
C SER A 39 -45.51 -4.65 20.75
N PRO A 40 -46.02 -5.70 20.09
CA PRO A 40 -46.00 -5.81 18.63
C PRO A 40 -46.63 -4.58 17.94
N SER A 41 -47.79 -4.13 18.42
CA SER A 41 -48.51 -2.94 17.94
C SER A 41 -47.77 -1.60 18.15
N MET A 42 -46.77 -1.56 19.03
CA MET A 42 -45.88 -0.40 19.17
C MET A 42 -44.70 -0.47 18.20
N ARG A 43 -44.22 -1.69 17.92
CA ARG A 43 -43.16 -1.96 16.94
C ARG A 43 -43.62 -1.63 15.51
N GLU A 44 -44.81 -2.10 15.12
CA GLU A 44 -45.41 -1.82 13.81
C GLU A 44 -45.60 -0.32 13.55
N ARG A 45 -46.21 0.41 14.50
CA ARG A 45 -46.42 1.86 14.37
C ARG A 45 -45.12 2.66 14.28
N VAL A 46 -44.06 2.22 14.97
CA VAL A 46 -42.75 2.85 14.89
C VAL A 46 -42.02 2.48 13.60
N ALA A 47 -42.13 1.24 13.12
CA ALA A 47 -41.55 0.83 11.84
C ALA A 47 -42.18 1.61 10.66
N ALA A 48 -43.51 1.65 10.58
CA ALA A 48 -44.21 2.43 9.56
C ALA A 48 -43.83 3.92 9.58
N ALA A 49 -43.68 4.53 10.76
CA ALA A 49 -43.23 5.92 10.91
C ALA A 49 -41.73 6.14 10.60
N ILE A 50 -40.90 5.09 10.65
CA ILE A 50 -39.49 5.14 10.22
C ILE A 50 -39.42 5.12 8.70
N ASP A 51 -40.15 4.20 8.06
CA ASP A 51 -40.16 4.01 6.61
C ASP A 51 -40.76 5.23 5.90
N GLU A 52 -41.91 5.74 6.38
CA GLU A 52 -42.58 6.93 5.85
C GLU A 52 -41.72 8.21 5.93
N LEU A 53 -40.89 8.34 6.98
CA LEU A 53 -40.03 9.51 7.20
C LEU A 53 -38.61 9.32 6.64
N GLY A 54 -38.28 8.16 6.05
CA GLY A 54 -36.93 7.83 5.61
C GLY A 54 -35.87 7.87 6.73
N TYR A 55 -36.29 7.66 7.98
CA TYR A 55 -35.42 7.88 9.15
C TYR A 55 -34.32 6.81 9.26
N ARG A 56 -33.05 7.21 9.18
CA ARG A 56 -31.89 6.32 9.40
C ARG A 56 -31.19 6.64 10.73
N PRO A 57 -31.04 5.69 11.67
CA PRO A 57 -30.33 5.94 12.93
C PRO A 57 -28.83 6.22 12.69
N SER A 58 -28.37 7.44 12.98
CA SER A 58 -26.95 7.81 12.86
C SER A 58 -26.03 6.93 13.73
N VAL A 59 -25.05 6.28 13.09
CA VAL A 59 -24.02 5.46 13.74
C VAL A 59 -23.08 6.32 14.58
N ALA A 60 -22.73 7.53 14.12
CA ALA A 60 -21.94 8.50 14.89
C ALA A 60 -22.63 8.89 16.22
N ALA A 61 -23.96 9.05 16.20
CA ALA A 61 -24.73 9.33 17.41
C ALA A 61 -24.85 8.11 18.37
N ARG A 62 -24.61 6.88 17.90
CA ARG A 62 -24.48 5.67 18.74
C ARG A 62 -23.10 5.64 19.41
N ALA A 63 -22.02 5.97 18.68
CA ALA A 63 -20.66 6.02 19.20
C ALA A 63 -20.45 7.04 20.33
N MET A 64 -21.23 8.14 20.34
CA MET A 64 -21.11 9.22 21.34
C MET A 64 -21.98 9.06 22.61
N ARG A 65 -22.54 7.87 22.90
CA ARG A 65 -23.45 7.67 24.07
C ARG A 65 -22.91 6.71 25.12
N GLY A 66 -21.91 7.18 25.85
CA GLY A 66 -21.47 6.65 27.15
C GLY A 66 -21.10 7.79 28.09
N ALA A 67 -20.82 7.51 29.36
CA ALA A 67 -20.15 8.49 30.21
C ALA A 67 -18.78 8.80 29.61
N SER A 68 -18.45 10.08 29.38
CA SER A 68 -17.17 10.43 28.78
C SER A 68 -16.04 9.97 29.69
N TYR A 69 -15.24 9.05 29.18
CA TYR A 69 -13.97 8.67 29.79
C TYR A 69 -12.83 9.56 29.32
N THR A 70 -13.11 10.61 28.56
CA THR A 70 -12.08 11.47 27.99
C THR A 70 -11.89 12.72 28.85
N ILE A 71 -10.66 12.91 29.33
CA ILE A 71 -10.22 14.13 30.00
C ILE A 71 -9.38 14.91 28.99
N GLY A 72 -9.87 16.08 28.56
CA GLY A 72 -9.11 17.00 27.73
C GLY A 72 -8.24 17.92 28.59
N VAL A 73 -6.98 18.09 28.20
CA VAL A 73 -6.07 19.09 28.77
C VAL A 73 -5.54 19.96 27.64
N GLU A 74 -6.01 21.20 27.61
CA GLU A 74 -5.56 22.21 26.69
C GLU A 74 -4.30 22.89 27.26
N VAL A 75 -3.24 23.02 26.45
CA VAL A 75 -1.96 23.61 26.86
C VAL A 75 -1.53 24.67 25.84
N PRO A 76 -1.10 25.89 26.27
CA PRO A 76 -0.76 26.95 25.33
C PRO A 76 0.29 26.57 24.27
N GLN A 77 1.32 25.81 24.67
CA GLN A 77 2.38 25.34 23.77
C GLN A 77 2.87 23.96 24.23
N LEU A 78 3.04 23.02 23.28
CA LEU A 78 3.35 21.61 23.55
C LEU A 78 4.84 21.31 23.76
N ASP A 79 5.72 22.22 23.33
CA ASP A 79 7.18 22.15 23.51
C ASP A 79 7.64 22.64 24.90
N ASN A 80 6.83 23.46 25.57
CA ASN A 80 7.15 24.05 26.86
C ASN A 80 7.16 22.98 27.98
N SER A 81 8.34 22.83 28.59
CA SER A 81 8.59 21.82 29.63
C SER A 81 7.70 21.95 30.88
N PHE A 82 7.14 23.14 31.18
CA PHE A 82 6.21 23.32 32.29
C PHE A 82 4.89 22.58 32.05
N PHE A 83 4.25 22.80 30.89
CA PHE A 83 3.00 22.12 30.54
C PHE A 83 3.22 20.63 30.30
N ASN A 84 4.38 20.23 29.76
CA ASN A 84 4.73 18.82 29.60
C ASN A 84 4.80 18.09 30.95
N ARG A 85 5.29 18.73 32.03
CA ARG A 85 5.24 18.17 33.40
C ARG A 85 3.81 18.04 33.93
N ILE A 86 2.92 18.98 33.62
CA ILE A 86 1.49 18.91 34.01
C ILE A 86 0.80 17.77 33.26
N VAL A 87 0.99 17.66 31.95
CA VAL A 87 0.48 16.56 31.10
C VAL A 87 1.00 15.21 31.58
N THR A 88 2.29 15.11 31.90
CA THR A 88 2.90 13.87 32.44
C THR A 88 2.32 13.51 33.80
N GLY A 89 2.11 14.49 34.69
CA GLY A 89 1.45 14.29 35.98
C GLY A 89 -0.01 13.84 35.85
N ALA A 90 -0.77 14.46 34.93
CA ALA A 90 -2.14 14.05 34.63
C ALA A 90 -2.20 12.64 34.02
N ALA A 91 -1.29 12.30 33.10
CA ALA A 91 -1.19 10.97 32.53
C ALA A 91 -0.88 9.90 33.59
N ALA A 92 0.02 10.20 34.54
CA ALA A 92 0.34 9.30 35.65
C ALA A 92 -0.81 9.17 36.67
N ALA A 93 -1.55 10.25 36.94
CA ALA A 93 -2.70 10.23 37.85
C ALA A 93 -3.92 9.48 37.27
N LEU A 94 -4.00 9.35 35.94
CA LEU A 94 -5.05 8.61 35.23
C LEU A 94 -4.61 7.18 34.84
N ASP A 95 -3.37 6.79 35.13
CA ASP A 95 -2.86 5.45 34.81
C ASP A 95 -3.60 4.38 35.63
N GLY A 96 -3.96 3.28 34.97
CA GLY A 96 -4.86 2.26 35.53
C GLY A 96 -6.31 2.71 35.78
N SER A 97 -6.67 3.98 35.54
CA SER A 97 -8.05 4.44 35.60
C SER A 97 -8.80 4.11 34.29
N ARG A 98 -10.13 4.22 34.32
CA ARG A 98 -10.94 4.10 33.09
C ARG A 98 -10.89 5.33 32.19
N TYR A 99 -10.20 6.40 32.59
CA TYR A 99 -10.16 7.68 31.86
C TYR A 99 -8.93 7.81 30.95
N GLN A 100 -9.16 8.29 29.72
CA GLN A 100 -8.16 8.57 28.70
C GLN A 100 -7.86 10.07 28.63
N LEU A 101 -6.58 10.43 28.71
CA LEU A 101 -6.11 11.80 28.51
C LEU A 101 -5.99 12.14 27.02
N ILE A 102 -6.58 13.27 26.61
CA ILE A 102 -6.32 13.95 25.33
C ILE A 102 -5.64 15.29 25.63
N VAL A 103 -4.63 15.64 24.83
CA VAL A 103 -3.91 16.92 24.96
C VAL A 103 -4.03 17.68 23.65
N ALA A 104 -4.41 18.96 23.74
CA ALA A 104 -4.54 19.86 22.60
C ALA A 104 -3.72 21.14 22.83
N PRO A 105 -3.10 21.74 21.78
CA PRO A 105 -2.58 23.09 21.87
C PRO A 105 -3.75 24.08 22.00
N ALA A 106 -3.60 25.12 22.83
CA ALA A 106 -4.60 26.19 22.90
C ALA A 106 -4.53 27.05 21.64
N GLN A 107 -5.66 27.20 20.94
CA GLN A 107 -5.75 28.14 19.83
C GLN A 107 -6.04 29.54 20.38
N SER A 108 -5.16 30.50 20.09
CA SER A 108 -5.40 31.91 20.42
C SER A 108 -6.39 32.51 19.43
N ASP A 109 -7.67 32.45 19.77
CA ASP A 109 -8.75 33.04 18.98
C ASP A 109 -8.71 34.58 19.14
N SER A 110 -7.93 35.25 18.27
CA SER A 110 -7.79 36.71 18.20
C SER A 110 -9.03 37.35 17.57
N ARG A 111 -10.20 37.17 18.18
CA ARG A 111 -11.43 37.89 17.82
C ARG A 111 -11.74 38.95 18.88
N GLU A 112 -11.40 40.19 18.58
CA GLU A 112 -11.95 41.33 19.30
C GLU A 112 -13.47 41.33 19.14
N LEU A 113 -14.20 41.22 20.26
CA LEU A 113 -15.64 41.46 20.29
C LEU A 113 -15.89 42.97 20.46
N PRO A 114 -16.67 43.62 19.58
CA PRO A 114 -16.90 45.05 19.70
C PRO A 114 -17.90 45.37 20.82
N GLY A 115 -17.46 46.23 21.74
CA GLY A 115 -18.36 47.04 22.58
C GLY A 115 -18.56 46.57 24.02
N ASP A 116 -17.80 47.18 24.93
CA ASP A 116 -18.45 47.90 26.02
C ASP A 116 -17.68 49.19 26.36
N ARG A 117 -18.39 50.30 26.57
CA ARG A 117 -17.83 51.61 26.90
C ARG A 117 -18.15 51.98 28.35
N GLY A 118 -17.11 51.93 29.20
CA GLY A 118 -16.96 52.96 30.24
C GLY A 118 -16.79 52.50 31.68
N ALA A 119 -15.54 52.58 32.16
CA ALA A 119 -15.24 53.10 33.49
C ALA A 119 -13.78 53.58 33.54
N ARG A 120 -13.55 54.88 33.78
CA ARG A 120 -12.19 55.42 34.04
C ARG A 120 -11.79 55.15 35.49
N ARG A 121 -10.52 54.78 35.76
CA ARG A 121 -9.71 55.19 36.94
C ARG A 121 -8.22 54.84 36.73
N PRO A 122 -7.25 55.36 37.53
CA PRO A 122 -6.06 56.01 36.99
C PRO A 122 -4.74 55.24 37.25
N PRO A 123 -3.58 55.68 36.68
CA PRO A 123 -2.33 54.94 36.82
C PRO A 123 -1.64 55.15 38.17
N GLY A 124 -1.12 54.06 38.76
CA GLY A 124 -0.17 54.17 39.87
C GLY A 124 -0.21 53.05 40.91
N ARG A 125 0.36 51.88 40.60
CA ARG A 125 1.13 50.99 41.52
C ARG A 125 1.54 49.70 40.80
N ARG A 126 2.78 49.25 41.00
CA ARG A 126 3.22 47.89 40.62
C ARG A 126 2.59 46.87 41.60
N PRO A 127 2.05 45.73 41.13
CA PRO A 127 1.80 44.58 41.98
C PRO A 127 2.84 43.47 41.78
N ASP A 128 3.14 42.76 42.87
CA ASP A 128 4.00 41.57 42.90
C ASP A 128 3.17 40.29 42.65
N ARG A 129 3.85 39.15 42.51
CA ARG A 129 3.36 37.81 42.18
C ARG A 129 2.00 37.41 42.77
N ARG A 130 1.06 36.97 41.91
CA ARG A 130 0.26 35.72 42.08
C ARG A 130 -0.57 35.37 40.83
N LEU A 131 -0.70 34.05 40.62
CA LEU A 131 -1.78 33.34 39.89
C LEU A 131 -2.08 33.74 38.43
N ALA A 132 -1.63 32.90 37.49
CA ALA A 132 -2.26 32.73 36.19
C ALA A 132 -3.10 31.45 36.22
N ASP A 133 -4.43 31.56 36.20
CA ASP A 133 -5.33 30.42 36.23
C ASP A 133 -5.47 29.77 34.83
N GLY A 134 -5.15 28.48 34.74
CA GLY A 134 -5.58 27.65 33.63
C GLY A 134 -7.03 27.20 33.84
N ARG A 135 -7.91 27.47 32.88
CA ARG A 135 -9.30 26.99 32.94
C ARG A 135 -9.37 25.50 32.59
N ALA A 136 -9.83 24.67 33.52
CA ALA A 136 -10.32 23.33 33.21
C ALA A 136 -11.81 23.40 32.88
N VAL A 137 -12.21 23.01 31.67
CA VAL A 137 -13.62 22.92 31.27
C VAL A 137 -14.13 21.51 31.54
N VAL A 138 -14.96 21.35 32.58
CA VAL A 138 -15.66 20.09 32.88
C VAL A 138 -17.11 20.18 32.43
N ALA A 139 -17.50 19.35 31.47
CA ALA A 139 -18.87 19.27 30.99
C ALA A 139 -19.78 18.50 31.98
N ARG A 140 -20.46 19.24 32.87
CA ARG A 140 -21.61 18.86 33.73
C ARG A 140 -21.68 17.39 34.20
N GLU A 141 -21.24 17.15 35.44
CA GLU A 141 -21.74 16.01 36.24
C GLU A 141 -23.18 16.24 36.74
N ALA A 142 -23.93 15.14 36.89
CA ALA A 142 -25.16 15.13 37.67
C ALA A 142 -24.84 15.06 39.18
N ARG A 143 -25.67 15.71 40.02
CA ARG A 143 -25.39 15.92 41.46
C ARG A 143 -25.20 14.61 42.25
N PRO A 144 -24.30 14.59 43.26
CA PRO A 144 -24.02 13.42 44.07
C PRO A 144 -25.04 13.21 45.20
N ALA A 145 -25.22 11.95 45.61
CA ALA A 145 -25.82 11.59 46.90
C ALA A 145 -24.75 11.64 48.00
N HIS A 146 -25.09 12.24 49.15
CA HIS A 146 -24.18 12.45 50.29
C HIS A 146 -24.43 11.40 51.42
N PRO A 147 -23.64 11.33 52.51
CA PRO A 147 -22.89 10.11 52.79
C PRO A 147 -23.20 9.44 54.14
N HIS A 148 -22.76 8.20 54.31
CA HIS A 148 -22.45 7.65 55.65
C HIS A 148 -21.02 7.12 55.72
N ARG A 149 -20.45 7.15 56.93
CA ARG A 149 -19.03 7.31 57.22
C ARG A 149 -18.61 6.34 58.34
N HIS A 150 -17.38 5.82 58.27
CA HIS A 150 -16.69 5.02 59.32
C HIS A 150 -17.26 3.59 59.59
N ALA A 151 -16.50 2.56 59.98
CA ALA A 151 -15.07 2.46 60.32
C ALA A 151 -14.41 1.09 59.94
N ARG A 152 -13.08 1.06 60.03
CA ARG A 152 -12.09 -0.05 59.90
C ARG A 152 -12.07 -0.96 61.17
N PRO A 153 -11.21 -2.02 61.30
CA PRO A 153 -10.67 -3.00 60.31
C PRO A 153 -10.53 -4.48 60.82
N ALA A 154 -10.00 -5.35 59.95
CA ALA A 154 -8.95 -6.37 60.21
C ALA A 154 -9.25 -7.86 60.53
N ARG A 155 -8.32 -8.68 59.98
CA ARG A 155 -7.80 -10.01 60.38
C ARG A 155 -8.50 -11.33 59.96
N ARG A 156 -7.63 -12.19 59.41
CA ARG A 156 -7.74 -13.63 59.10
C ARG A 156 -8.28 -14.47 60.28
N LEU A 157 -9.02 -15.55 60.00
CA LEU A 157 -8.59 -16.94 60.32
C LEU A 157 -9.53 -18.08 59.81
N ARG A 158 -8.89 -19.07 59.19
CA ARG A 158 -9.15 -20.53 59.11
C ARG A 158 -10.52 -21.16 59.49
N ARG A 159 -10.95 -22.03 58.55
CA ARG A 159 -11.36 -23.47 58.68
C ARG A 159 -12.71 -23.87 59.31
N LEU A 160 -13.48 -24.59 58.47
CA LEU A 160 -14.11 -25.90 58.70
C LEU A 160 -14.86 -26.16 60.03
N ARG A 161 -16.19 -26.40 59.94
CA ARG A 161 -16.76 -27.77 60.03
C ARG A 161 -18.28 -27.82 59.81
N HIS A 162 -18.75 -28.93 59.23
CA HIS A 162 -20.15 -29.37 59.27
C HIS A 162 -20.68 -29.51 60.70
N ARG A 163 -22.00 -29.34 60.90
CA ARG A 163 -22.88 -30.45 61.34
C ARG A 163 -24.38 -30.10 61.36
N HIS A 164 -25.19 -31.05 60.87
CA HIS A 164 -26.50 -31.47 61.41
C HIS A 164 -27.68 -30.45 61.44
N GLN A 165 -28.96 -30.85 61.43
CA GLN A 165 -29.57 -32.20 61.39
C GLN A 165 -30.97 -32.20 60.73
N ARG A 166 -31.24 -33.28 59.98
CA ARG A 166 -32.52 -34.02 59.82
C ARG A 166 -33.84 -33.38 60.32
N ARG A 167 -34.89 -33.49 59.48
CA ARG A 167 -36.15 -34.28 59.62
C ARG A 167 -37.18 -33.72 58.59
N ARG A 168 -38.12 -34.47 57.98
CA ARG A 168 -38.54 -35.89 58.07
C ARG A 168 -39.42 -36.23 56.83
N ARG A 169 -39.31 -37.46 56.28
CA ARG A 169 -40.39 -38.38 55.77
C ARG A 169 -41.40 -37.83 54.72
N ARG A 170 -41.95 -38.57 53.75
CA ARG A 170 -42.11 -40.01 53.33
C ARG A 170 -42.59 -39.97 51.83
N HIS A 171 -42.72 -41.02 51.01
CA HIS A 171 -42.49 -42.47 51.09
C HIS A 171 -42.25 -43.09 49.68
N ARG A 172 -41.61 -44.28 49.61
CA ARG A 172 -41.92 -45.51 48.82
C ARG A 172 -42.62 -45.40 47.44
N SER A 173 -42.05 -45.94 46.35
CA SER A 173 -42.12 -47.36 45.85
C SER A 173 -43.46 -47.70 45.15
N ALA A 174 -43.57 -48.49 44.07
CA ALA A 174 -42.67 -49.48 43.44
C ALA A 174 -43.03 -49.77 41.94
N HIS A 175 -42.36 -50.75 41.33
CA HIS A 175 -42.72 -51.56 40.14
C HIS A 175 -42.41 -51.05 38.70
N GLY A 176 -41.64 -51.86 37.96
CA GLY A 176 -41.91 -52.22 36.55
C GLY A 176 -42.21 -53.74 36.51
N PRO A 177 -41.96 -54.52 35.43
CA PRO A 177 -41.66 -54.22 34.01
C PRO A 177 -42.78 -54.89 33.13
N PRO A 178 -42.61 -55.54 31.93
CA PRO A 178 -41.54 -55.58 30.91
C PRO A 178 -42.02 -55.49 29.42
N ALA A 179 -41.08 -55.79 28.49
CA ALA A 179 -41.27 -56.47 27.20
C ALA A 179 -41.36 -55.67 25.87
N ARG A 180 -40.87 -56.34 24.81
CA ARG A 180 -40.59 -55.88 23.43
C ARG A 180 -41.73 -56.24 22.48
N THR A 181 -41.89 -55.51 21.37
CA THR A 181 -42.11 -56.08 20.00
C THR A 181 -41.99 -55.04 18.86
N ARG A 182 -41.41 -55.46 17.73
CA ARG A 182 -41.60 -54.92 16.35
C ARG A 182 -42.55 -55.90 15.59
N PRO A 183 -42.87 -55.71 14.30
CA PRO A 183 -43.48 -54.58 13.57
C PRO A 183 -44.93 -54.96 13.12
N PRO A 184 -45.59 -54.30 12.13
CA PRO A 184 -45.51 -54.80 10.74
C PRO A 184 -45.69 -53.71 9.65
N ALA A 185 -45.92 -54.13 8.38
CA ALA A 185 -46.05 -53.28 7.18
C ALA A 185 -47.33 -53.60 6.37
N HIS A 186 -47.61 -52.76 5.34
CA HIS A 186 -48.45 -53.00 4.14
C HIS A 186 -49.97 -53.30 4.26
N ARG A 187 -50.83 -52.48 3.60
CA ARG A 187 -51.50 -52.78 2.29
C ARG A 187 -52.49 -51.68 1.83
N ALA A 188 -52.82 -51.70 0.53
CA ALA A 188 -53.83 -50.89 -0.20
C ALA A 188 -55.14 -51.74 -0.40
N PRO A 189 -56.10 -51.56 -1.37
CA PRO A 189 -56.23 -50.62 -2.52
C PRO A 189 -57.70 -50.15 -2.87
N ASP A 190 -57.93 -49.80 -4.15
CA ASP A 190 -59.19 -49.65 -4.97
C ASP A 190 -59.75 -48.23 -5.25
N ARG A 191 -60.33 -47.87 -6.42
CA ARG A 191 -60.25 -48.33 -7.86
C ARG A 191 -61.11 -47.42 -8.79
N GLU A 192 -60.85 -47.53 -10.12
CA GLU A 192 -61.65 -47.09 -11.32
C GLU A 192 -61.38 -45.67 -11.93
N ARG A 193 -61.70 -45.32 -13.21
CA ARG A 193 -62.21 -46.06 -14.41
C ARG A 193 -61.79 -45.41 -15.78
N GLY A 194 -61.16 -46.15 -16.71
CA GLY A 194 -61.09 -45.89 -18.20
C GLY A 194 -60.37 -44.63 -18.73
N HIS A 195 -59.83 -44.52 -19.96
CA HIS A 195 -59.84 -45.36 -21.19
C HIS A 195 -58.51 -45.21 -22.01
N ARG A 196 -58.34 -46.05 -23.05
CA ARG A 196 -57.24 -46.10 -24.08
C ARG A 196 -57.73 -45.50 -25.43
N PRO A 197 -56.93 -45.31 -26.54
CA PRO A 197 -55.76 -46.11 -26.98
C PRO A 197 -54.60 -45.43 -27.80
N ALA A 198 -53.62 -46.28 -28.18
CA ALA A 198 -52.75 -46.26 -29.39
C ALA A 198 -51.41 -45.47 -29.45
N ARG A 199 -50.53 -45.95 -30.35
CA ARG A 199 -49.07 -45.72 -30.60
C ARG A 199 -48.89 -45.53 -32.14
N PRO A 200 -47.74 -45.05 -32.74
CA PRO A 200 -46.39 -45.61 -32.52
C PRO A 200 -45.08 -44.82 -32.88
N ARG A 201 -43.94 -45.38 -32.40
CA ARG A 201 -42.58 -45.50 -33.01
C ARG A 201 -41.56 -44.33 -33.12
N ARG A 202 -40.30 -44.73 -32.85
CA ARG A 202 -38.95 -44.09 -33.02
C ARG A 202 -38.51 -44.08 -34.51
N PRO A 203 -37.44 -43.37 -34.99
CA PRO A 203 -36.08 -43.37 -34.38
C PRO A 203 -35.11 -42.15 -34.55
N ALA A 204 -34.04 -42.23 -33.74
CA ALA A 204 -32.68 -41.66 -33.79
C ALA A 204 -32.20 -40.69 -34.91
N ARG A 205 -31.40 -39.67 -34.51
CA ARG A 205 -30.01 -39.41 -35.00
C ARG A 205 -29.24 -38.37 -34.14
N ARG A 206 -27.91 -38.33 -34.32
CA ARG A 206 -26.92 -37.49 -33.59
C ARG A 206 -26.90 -36.03 -34.09
N PRO A 207 -26.45 -35.05 -33.27
CA PRO A 207 -25.84 -33.81 -33.77
C PRO A 207 -24.38 -34.07 -34.23
N PRO A 208 -23.83 -33.27 -35.18
CA PRO A 208 -22.55 -33.57 -35.83
C PRO A 208 -21.30 -33.09 -35.06
N ARG A 209 -20.17 -33.75 -35.33
CA ARG A 209 -18.81 -33.24 -35.01
C ARG A 209 -18.42 -32.13 -36.01
N PRO A 210 -17.63 -31.12 -35.61
CA PRO A 210 -17.00 -30.21 -36.55
C PRO A 210 -15.93 -30.94 -37.39
N VAL A 211 -15.98 -30.76 -38.71
CA VAL A 211 -15.02 -31.32 -39.66
C VAL A 211 -13.81 -30.40 -39.77
N ARG A 212 -12.60 -30.98 -39.75
CA ARG A 212 -11.37 -30.28 -40.17
C ARG A 212 -11.42 -30.06 -41.68
N GLY A 213 -11.54 -28.81 -42.11
CA GLY A 213 -11.20 -28.38 -43.47
C GLY A 213 -9.87 -27.65 -43.44
N ALA A 214 -8.82 -28.28 -43.96
CA ALA A 214 -7.64 -27.55 -44.39
C ALA A 214 -7.87 -27.18 -45.85
N ASP A 215 -7.72 -25.90 -46.22
CA ASP A 215 -7.04 -25.61 -47.47
C ASP A 215 -6.42 -24.21 -47.56
N GLU A 216 -5.46 -24.14 -48.49
CA GLU A 216 -4.61 -23.04 -48.89
C GLU A 216 -5.17 -21.60 -48.81
N ARG A 217 -4.33 -20.67 -48.28
CA ARG A 217 -4.34 -19.28 -48.75
C ARG A 217 -2.97 -18.89 -49.31
N ARG A 218 -2.97 -18.68 -50.63
CA ARG A 218 -1.83 -18.23 -51.43
C ARG A 218 -1.30 -16.87 -50.97
N ARG A 219 0.01 -16.69 -51.14
CA ARG A 219 0.68 -15.39 -50.99
C ARG A 219 0.34 -14.49 -52.18
N THR A 220 -0.18 -13.29 -51.91
CA THR A 220 -0.12 -12.14 -52.82
C THR A 220 0.59 -10.99 -52.12
N ARG A 221 1.50 -10.32 -52.87
CA ARG A 221 2.25 -9.13 -52.43
C ARG A 221 1.58 -7.87 -53.02
N LEU A 222 2.06 -6.70 -52.57
CA LEU A 222 1.73 -5.34 -53.04
C LEU A 222 0.40 -4.81 -52.45
N ARG A 223 0.27 -3.56 -51.96
CA ARG A 223 1.15 -2.37 -51.94
C ARG A 223 1.20 -1.74 -50.53
N GLY A 224 2.21 -0.91 -50.24
CA GLY A 224 2.37 -0.26 -48.93
C GLY A 224 1.76 1.16 -48.83
N PRO A 225 1.56 1.68 -47.60
CA PRO A 225 1.04 3.04 -47.35
C PRO A 225 2.16 4.12 -47.36
N PRO A 226 1.81 5.42 -47.49
CA PRO A 226 2.75 6.54 -47.56
C PRO A 226 3.35 6.92 -46.19
N PRO A 227 4.49 7.66 -46.16
CA PRO A 227 5.21 8.00 -44.93
C PRO A 227 4.78 9.34 -44.32
N GLY A 228 4.50 9.41 -43.01
CA GLY A 228 4.00 10.67 -42.43
C GLY A 228 3.84 10.82 -40.91
N ALA A 229 4.64 10.18 -40.05
CA ALA A 229 4.83 10.61 -38.65
C ALA A 229 6.03 9.87 -38.02
N ARG A 230 6.94 10.57 -37.32
CA ARG A 230 8.01 9.93 -36.54
C ARG A 230 7.60 9.89 -35.07
N PRO A 231 7.46 8.72 -34.42
CA PRO A 231 7.26 8.67 -32.98
C PRO A 231 8.51 9.20 -32.26
N GLY A 232 8.28 9.99 -31.22
CA GLY A 232 9.32 10.71 -30.48
C GLY A 232 10.42 9.81 -29.91
N ARG A 233 11.62 10.39 -29.76
CA ARG A 233 12.72 9.72 -29.05
C ARG A 233 12.28 9.42 -27.61
N ARG A 234 12.28 8.15 -27.22
CA ARG A 234 12.19 7.75 -25.80
C ARG A 234 13.25 8.50 -24.99
N LEU A 235 12.80 9.37 -24.08
CA LEU A 235 13.67 9.98 -23.08
C LEU A 235 14.30 8.86 -22.23
N ARG A 236 15.56 9.05 -21.85
CA ARG A 236 16.27 8.10 -20.98
C ARG A 236 15.97 8.44 -19.52
N PRO A 237 15.74 7.46 -18.63
CA PRO A 237 15.62 7.73 -17.20
C PRO A 237 16.87 8.43 -16.68
N LEU A 238 16.72 9.57 -16.03
CA LEU A 238 17.77 10.23 -15.28
C LEU A 238 17.98 9.53 -13.93
N ALA A 239 19.25 9.37 -13.54
CA ALA A 239 19.59 8.83 -12.24
C ALA A 239 19.39 9.89 -11.15
N ARG A 240 18.33 9.74 -10.33
CA ARG A 240 18.04 10.61 -9.19
C ARG A 240 19.19 10.60 -8.16
N ALA A 241 19.52 11.77 -7.59
CA ALA A 241 20.62 11.93 -6.65
C ALA A 241 20.23 11.44 -5.23
N VAL A 242 21.16 10.79 -4.52
CA VAL A 242 20.99 10.33 -3.14
C VAL A 242 22.13 10.89 -2.28
N PRO A 243 21.88 11.39 -1.04
CA PRO A 243 22.92 11.99 -0.19
C PRO A 243 24.15 11.09 0.10
N LEU A 244 24.01 9.77 -0.08
CA LEU A 244 25.09 8.79 -0.15
C LEU A 244 24.75 7.69 -1.19
N SER A 245 24.67 8.03 -2.49
CA SER A 245 24.44 7.00 -3.52
C SER A 245 25.61 6.01 -3.60
N ARG A 246 25.32 4.72 -3.44
CA ARG A 246 26.26 3.61 -3.70
C ARG A 246 25.89 2.96 -5.03
N SER A 247 26.83 2.84 -5.97
CA SER A 247 26.54 2.26 -7.29
C SER A 247 26.51 0.73 -7.27
N SER A 248 25.45 0.16 -7.84
CA SER A 248 25.36 -1.25 -8.25
C SER A 248 25.62 -1.35 -9.76
N ASP A 249 26.86 -1.65 -10.13
CA ASP A 249 27.24 -1.88 -11.54
C ASP A 249 26.91 -3.32 -11.96
N ARG A 250 26.05 -3.50 -12.97
CA ARG A 250 25.80 -4.82 -13.59
C ARG A 250 27.07 -5.35 -14.26
N ALA A 251 27.35 -6.65 -14.11
CA ALA A 251 28.33 -7.33 -14.93
C ALA A 251 27.71 -7.67 -16.30
N VAL A 252 28.45 -7.46 -17.38
CA VAL A 252 28.10 -7.95 -18.72
C VAL A 252 29.15 -8.99 -19.12
N ARG A 253 28.67 -10.19 -19.45
CA ARG A 253 29.38 -11.42 -19.81
C ARG A 253 30.92 -11.37 -19.86
N GLY A 254 31.53 -12.20 -19.01
CA GLY A 254 32.76 -12.91 -19.38
C GLY A 254 34.09 -12.22 -19.04
N GLN A 255 34.33 -11.93 -17.75
CA GLN A 255 35.70 -11.74 -17.24
C GLN A 255 35.78 -11.97 -15.72
N ARG A 256 36.60 -12.94 -15.28
CA ARG A 256 36.93 -13.14 -13.85
C ARG A 256 37.58 -11.87 -13.28
N ARG A 257 36.93 -11.23 -12.29
CA ARG A 257 37.43 -10.01 -11.64
C ARG A 257 38.36 -10.33 -10.46
N SER A 258 39.64 -10.56 -10.75
CA SER A 258 40.69 -10.84 -9.75
C SER A 258 41.75 -9.73 -9.63
N ARG A 259 41.35 -8.50 -9.26
CA ARG A 259 42.22 -7.43 -8.71
C ARG A 259 41.37 -6.31 -8.08
N ALA A 260 41.92 -5.64 -7.07
CA ALA A 260 41.19 -4.67 -6.25
C ALA A 260 40.71 -3.42 -7.02
N ARG A 261 39.53 -2.89 -6.69
CA ARG A 261 39.05 -1.59 -7.21
C ARG A 261 39.95 -0.46 -6.67
N ARG A 262 40.37 0.46 -7.56
CA ARG A 262 40.81 1.83 -7.22
C ARG A 262 39.76 2.78 -7.79
N THR A 263 39.07 3.52 -6.93
CA THR A 263 38.26 4.67 -7.33
C THR A 263 39.17 5.87 -7.53
N LEU A 264 39.07 6.52 -8.69
CA LEU A 264 39.75 7.78 -9.01
C LEU A 264 38.69 8.79 -9.41
N GLY A 265 38.40 9.75 -8.52
CA GLY A 265 37.58 10.91 -8.85
C GLY A 265 38.34 11.86 -9.80
N PRO A 266 37.68 12.47 -10.80
CA PRO A 266 38.34 13.39 -11.71
C PRO A 266 38.65 14.73 -10.99
N ARG A 267 39.91 14.92 -10.58
CA ARG A 267 40.45 16.28 -10.39
C ARG A 267 40.87 16.84 -11.76
N ARG A 268 40.76 18.17 -11.92
CA ARG A 268 41.01 18.91 -13.17
C ARG A 268 42.30 18.47 -13.87
N ARG A 269 42.26 18.33 -15.20
CA ARG A 269 43.47 18.15 -16.02
C ARG A 269 44.21 19.49 -16.15
N GLY A 270 45.44 19.55 -15.64
CA GLY A 270 46.50 20.46 -16.08
C GLY A 270 47.64 19.66 -16.71
N PRO A 271 48.59 20.29 -17.41
CA PRO A 271 49.62 19.59 -18.20
C PRO A 271 50.72 18.91 -17.36
N VAL A 272 51.51 18.09 -18.06
CA VAL A 272 52.38 17.01 -17.55
C VAL A 272 53.60 17.49 -16.74
N GLY A 273 53.92 16.75 -15.67
CA GLY A 273 55.23 16.75 -15.00
C GLY A 273 55.56 15.36 -14.44
N ARG A 274 56.80 14.88 -14.63
CA ARG A 274 57.28 13.54 -14.20
C ARG A 274 57.72 13.53 -12.74
N ALA A 275 57.39 12.50 -11.95
CA ALA A 275 58.29 11.89 -10.95
C ALA A 275 57.73 10.62 -10.25
N ALA A 276 58.63 9.66 -10.00
CA ALA A 276 58.68 8.63 -8.95
C ALA A 276 57.39 7.86 -8.50
N LEU A 277 57.39 6.54 -8.76
CA LEU A 277 56.78 5.55 -7.87
C LEU A 277 57.60 5.43 -6.58
N ASP A 278 56.94 5.21 -5.44
CA ASP A 278 57.53 4.40 -4.36
C ASP A 278 56.56 3.29 -3.92
N ARG A 279 57.11 2.12 -3.59
CA ARG A 279 56.39 0.89 -3.24
C ARG A 279 56.68 0.52 -1.79
N ARG A 280 55.67 0.57 -0.91
CA ARG A 280 55.72 -0.15 0.37
C ARG A 280 54.68 -1.27 0.44
N LEU A 281 55.20 -2.50 0.42
CA LEU A 281 54.48 -3.73 0.71
C LEU A 281 54.23 -3.85 2.23
N ARG A 282 53.00 -4.19 2.62
CA ARG A 282 52.74 -4.94 3.87
C ARG A 282 51.81 -6.11 3.54
N ARG A 283 52.19 -7.33 3.94
CA ARG A 283 51.45 -8.57 3.66
C ARG A 283 50.46 -8.89 4.79
N HIS A 284 49.22 -9.25 4.40
CA HIS A 284 48.21 -10.09 5.09
C HIS A 284 47.83 -9.76 6.57
N ARG A 285 46.54 -9.80 6.95
CA ARG A 285 45.66 -10.99 7.01
C ARG A 285 44.17 -10.60 7.00
N GLY A 286 43.30 -11.52 6.58
CA GLY A 286 41.83 -11.41 6.68
C GLY A 286 41.12 -11.27 5.34
N ARG A 287 40.35 -12.28 4.94
CA ARG A 287 39.41 -12.19 3.80
C ARG A 287 38.16 -11.42 4.27
N ARG A 288 37.74 -10.40 3.52
CA ARG A 288 36.38 -9.82 3.57
C ARG A 288 35.74 -9.98 2.19
N PRO A 289 34.42 -10.21 2.08
CA PRO A 289 33.72 -10.16 0.81
C PRO A 289 33.68 -8.72 0.27
N PRO A 290 33.51 -8.51 -1.06
CA PRO A 290 33.44 -7.19 -1.66
C PRO A 290 32.07 -6.52 -1.43
N GLY A 291 31.80 -6.12 -0.19
CA GLY A 291 30.67 -5.25 0.20
C GLY A 291 31.08 -3.77 0.29
N HIS A 292 30.09 -2.87 0.22
CA HIS A 292 30.26 -1.41 0.13
C HIS A 292 31.35 -0.81 1.03
N LEU A 293 32.30 -0.09 0.41
CA LEU A 293 33.26 0.75 1.12
C LEU A 293 32.60 2.09 1.49
N ALA A 294 32.64 2.46 2.77
CA ALA A 294 32.31 3.79 3.25
C ALA A 294 33.58 4.66 3.28
N ASP A 295 33.44 5.91 2.85
CA ASP A 295 34.53 6.90 2.92
C ASP A 295 34.48 7.63 4.28
N HIS A 296 35.63 7.82 4.93
CA HIS A 296 35.72 8.36 6.29
C HIS A 296 36.80 9.44 6.40
N ASP A 297 36.57 10.58 5.76
CA ASP A 297 37.35 11.80 5.97
C ASP A 297 36.77 12.67 7.11
N ARG A 298 37.66 13.22 7.94
CA ARG A 298 37.32 14.09 9.08
C ARG A 298 37.03 15.54 8.62
N PRO A 299 36.16 16.28 9.31
CA PRO A 299 35.91 17.69 9.00
C PRO A 299 37.09 18.58 9.39
N VAL A 300 37.53 19.44 8.46
CA VAL A 300 38.51 20.50 8.71
C VAL A 300 37.77 21.79 9.08
N ARG A 301 38.15 22.44 10.20
CA ARG A 301 37.62 23.75 10.62
C ARG A 301 38.16 24.86 9.72
N ARG A 302 37.33 25.89 9.44
CA ARG A 302 37.76 27.12 8.75
C ARG A 302 38.59 28.02 9.69
N GLY A 303 39.62 28.63 9.13
CA GLY A 303 40.36 29.80 9.64
C GLY A 303 40.60 30.79 8.48
N PRO A 304 40.91 32.08 8.74
CA PRO A 304 40.61 33.16 7.80
C PRO A 304 41.65 33.44 6.68
N ARG A 305 41.22 34.30 5.75
CA ARG A 305 41.86 34.75 4.49
C ARG A 305 43.25 35.37 4.67
N ARG A 306 44.07 35.30 3.61
CA ARG A 306 44.96 36.40 3.14
C ARG A 306 45.09 36.41 1.61
N GLU A 307 45.55 37.53 1.07
CA GLU A 307 45.42 37.99 -0.33
C GLU A 307 46.62 37.64 -1.22
N GLY A 308 46.49 37.88 -2.54
CA GLY A 308 47.60 37.76 -3.50
C GLY A 308 47.20 37.98 -4.97
N ARG A 309 47.25 39.24 -5.43
CA ARG A 309 47.37 39.66 -6.85
C ARG A 309 48.87 39.73 -7.23
N PRO A 310 49.28 40.04 -8.48
CA PRO A 310 48.70 39.79 -9.82
C PRO A 310 49.76 39.23 -10.82
N ALA A 311 49.41 39.08 -12.11
CA ALA A 311 50.15 39.61 -13.29
C ALA A 311 49.83 38.85 -14.60
N ALA A 312 49.79 39.59 -15.72
CA ALA A 312 49.71 39.08 -17.10
C ALA A 312 51.13 39.12 -17.76
N PRO A 313 51.38 38.68 -19.02
CA PRO A 313 50.82 39.34 -20.21
C PRO A 313 50.59 38.47 -21.49
N ARG A 314 49.87 39.05 -22.49
CA ARG A 314 50.09 39.08 -23.97
C ARG A 314 50.52 37.81 -24.75
N ALA A 315 50.21 37.61 -26.06
CA ALA A 315 49.27 38.20 -27.03
C ALA A 315 49.35 37.40 -28.36
N SER A 316 48.46 37.71 -29.33
CA SER A 316 48.45 37.27 -30.75
C SER A 316 48.22 35.77 -31.06
N GLY A 317 47.52 35.38 -32.12
CA GLY A 317 46.65 36.16 -33.03
C GLY A 317 46.36 35.42 -34.37
N ARG A 318 45.14 35.61 -34.92
CA ARG A 318 44.70 35.35 -36.32
C ARG A 318 44.83 33.90 -36.87
N SER A 319 44.14 33.50 -37.94
CA SER A 319 42.77 33.76 -38.46
C SER A 319 42.48 32.72 -39.57
N ASP A 320 41.21 32.54 -39.95
CA ASP A 320 40.73 31.91 -41.22
C ASP A 320 41.05 30.40 -41.43
N GLY A 321 40.31 29.61 -42.24
CA GLY A 321 39.05 29.84 -42.95
C GLY A 321 38.52 28.54 -43.60
N ALA A 322 37.21 28.32 -43.48
CA ALA A 322 36.19 27.82 -44.44
C ALA A 322 36.42 26.67 -45.47
N ASP A 323 35.32 25.91 -45.67
CA ASP A 323 34.86 25.20 -46.90
C ASP A 323 35.63 24.01 -47.50
N ALA A 324 35.03 23.10 -48.32
CA ALA A 324 33.66 22.56 -48.38
C ALA A 324 33.55 21.33 -49.34
N LEU A 325 32.61 20.40 -49.07
CA LEU A 325 31.75 19.61 -50.01
C LEU A 325 32.28 18.52 -51.01
N ARG A 326 31.53 17.38 -51.01
CA ARG A 326 31.24 16.38 -52.11
C ARG A 326 32.41 15.47 -52.62
N GLY A 327 32.21 14.22 -53.11
CA GLY A 327 31.07 13.27 -53.07
C GLY A 327 31.08 12.18 -54.19
N ARG A 328 30.67 10.92 -53.89
CA ARG A 328 30.37 9.76 -54.81
C ARG A 328 31.57 9.16 -55.62
N ALA A 329 31.55 7.97 -56.26
CA ALA A 329 30.92 6.64 -56.02
C ALA A 329 31.48 5.56 -57.01
N GLY A 330 31.40 4.25 -56.68
CA GLY A 330 31.69 3.09 -57.60
C GLY A 330 33.15 2.57 -57.60
N ALA A 331 33.49 1.32 -57.99
CA ALA A 331 32.70 0.10 -58.31
C ALA A 331 33.60 -1.19 -58.30
N ALA A 332 32.99 -2.37 -58.51
CA ALA A 332 33.59 -3.66 -58.94
C ALA A 332 34.36 -4.59 -57.95
N ARG A 333 34.61 -5.82 -58.42
CA ARG A 333 34.89 -7.14 -57.78
C ARG A 333 35.92 -7.90 -58.68
N PRO A 334 36.44 -9.15 -58.41
CA PRO A 334 36.31 -10.07 -57.26
C PRO A 334 37.62 -10.83 -56.85
N LEU A 335 37.47 -11.91 -56.05
CA LEU A 335 38.33 -13.11 -55.86
C LEU A 335 39.40 -13.18 -54.74
N LEU A 336 38.98 -13.85 -53.64
CA LEU A 336 39.64 -14.85 -52.79
C LEU A 336 41.08 -14.69 -52.25
N LEU A 337 41.21 -14.72 -50.92
CA LEU A 337 42.07 -15.67 -50.15
C LEU A 337 41.85 -15.56 -48.62
N GLY A 338 41.56 -16.70 -47.95
CA GLY A 338 41.79 -16.94 -46.51
C GLY A 338 40.93 -16.19 -45.44
N PRO A 339 40.54 -16.84 -44.33
CA PRO A 339 39.84 -16.16 -43.22
C PRO A 339 40.81 -15.53 -42.19
N PRO A 340 40.84 -14.20 -42.00
CA PRO A 340 41.63 -13.58 -40.93
C PRO A 340 40.90 -13.60 -39.58
N ARG A 341 41.67 -13.76 -38.50
CA ARG A 341 41.19 -13.82 -37.10
C ARG A 341 40.37 -12.56 -36.73
N ARG A 342 39.12 -12.76 -36.25
CA ARG A 342 38.27 -11.64 -35.79
C ARG A 342 38.90 -10.89 -34.61
N ARG A 343 39.20 -9.60 -34.80
CA ARG A 343 39.45 -8.64 -33.72
C ARG A 343 38.20 -8.52 -32.83
N ARG A 344 38.39 -8.43 -31.51
CA ARG A 344 37.30 -8.14 -30.55
C ARG A 344 36.84 -6.68 -30.70
N PRO A 345 35.52 -6.37 -30.61
CA PRO A 345 35.05 -5.00 -30.47
C PRO A 345 35.52 -4.40 -29.13
N GLY A 346 35.97 -3.14 -29.15
CA GLY A 346 36.30 -2.40 -27.94
C GLY A 346 35.03 -2.02 -27.16
N SER A 347 35.06 -2.17 -25.83
CA SER A 347 33.92 -1.79 -24.98
C SER A 347 33.77 -0.28 -24.86
N HIS A 348 32.58 0.24 -25.16
CA HIS A 348 32.22 1.58 -24.73
C HIS A 348 32.22 1.65 -23.20
N ARG A 349 32.97 2.60 -22.64
CA ARG A 349 32.94 2.89 -21.20
C ARG A 349 31.65 3.64 -20.88
N SER A 350 30.77 3.04 -20.09
CA SER A 350 29.68 3.76 -19.43
C SER A 350 30.27 4.88 -18.59
N ARG A 351 29.89 6.13 -18.85
CA ARG A 351 30.17 7.25 -17.94
C ARG A 351 29.33 7.04 -16.67
N PRO A 352 29.90 7.10 -15.46
CA PRO A 352 29.08 7.21 -14.26
C PRO A 352 28.29 8.53 -14.29
N PRO A 353 27.06 8.58 -13.78
CA PRO A 353 26.31 9.83 -13.65
C PRO A 353 27.06 10.80 -12.71
N PRO A 354 26.93 12.13 -12.93
CA PRO A 354 27.58 13.12 -12.09
C PRO A 354 26.96 13.12 -10.68
N LEU A 355 27.79 12.87 -9.66
CA LEU A 355 27.41 12.99 -8.26
C LEU A 355 27.31 14.46 -7.87
N ARG A 356 26.10 15.04 -7.86
CA ARG A 356 25.82 16.31 -7.20
C ARG A 356 25.50 16.05 -5.72
N ARG A 357 25.99 16.93 -4.86
CA ARG A 357 25.88 16.86 -3.40
C ARG A 357 24.89 17.92 -2.95
N THR A 358 23.73 17.51 -2.44
CA THR A 358 22.75 18.44 -1.89
C THR A 358 23.34 19.15 -0.68
N THR A 359 23.48 20.46 -0.78
CA THR A 359 23.55 21.36 0.37
C THR A 359 22.14 21.46 0.99
N MET A 360 22.01 22.15 2.13
CA MET A 360 20.72 22.77 2.44
C MET A 360 20.34 23.62 1.22
N THR A 361 19.12 23.44 0.72
CA THR A 361 18.62 24.24 -0.40
C THR A 361 17.90 25.42 0.21
N ASP A 362 18.48 26.61 0.08
CA ASP A 362 17.77 27.83 0.40
C ASP A 362 16.73 28.05 -0.71
N TRP A 363 15.45 27.90 -0.35
CA TRP A 363 14.33 27.97 -1.27
C TRP A 363 13.93 29.42 -1.56
N THR A 364 13.90 29.78 -2.84
CA THR A 364 13.37 31.07 -3.29
C THR A 364 11.85 31.00 -3.40
N ALA A 365 11.31 29.89 -3.91
CA ALA A 365 9.87 29.70 -4.08
C ALA A 365 9.09 29.60 -2.77
N ARG A 366 7.80 29.93 -2.86
CA ARG A 366 6.78 29.76 -1.82
C ARG A 366 5.60 28.98 -2.37
N PHE A 367 4.76 28.46 -1.49
CA PHE A 367 3.47 27.89 -1.89
C PHE A 367 2.54 29.03 -2.23
N ALA A 368 2.05 29.08 -3.47
CA ALA A 368 1.19 30.14 -3.97
C ALA A 368 -0.23 29.61 -4.20
N ALA A 369 -1.22 30.29 -3.64
CA ALA A 369 -2.65 30.03 -3.81
C ALA A 369 -3.31 31.22 -4.57
N PRO A 370 -4.41 31.00 -5.32
CA PRO A 370 -5.15 32.09 -5.97
C PRO A 370 -5.62 33.15 -4.98
N ASP A 371 -5.60 34.44 -5.37
CA ASP A 371 -6.17 35.52 -4.54
C ASP A 371 -7.70 35.45 -4.44
N ASP A 372 -8.34 35.06 -5.55
CA ASP A 372 -9.79 34.94 -5.66
C ASP A 372 -10.25 33.48 -5.51
N ALA A 373 -11.45 33.28 -4.94
CA ALA A 373 -12.09 31.97 -4.91
C ALA A 373 -12.52 31.55 -6.33
N LEU A 374 -11.71 30.68 -6.95
CA LEU A 374 -11.96 30.12 -8.27
C LEU A 374 -12.87 28.89 -8.18
N ASP A 375 -13.79 28.76 -9.14
CA ASP A 375 -14.69 27.61 -9.24
C ASP A 375 -13.99 26.41 -9.88
N GLY A 376 -13.84 25.33 -9.12
CA GLY A 376 -13.16 24.09 -9.54
C GLY A 376 -11.65 24.10 -9.33
N ALA A 377 -10.94 23.38 -10.20
CA ALA A 377 -9.49 23.20 -10.14
C ALA A 377 -8.75 24.39 -10.81
N PRO A 378 -7.93 25.15 -10.06
CA PRO A 378 -7.33 26.38 -10.55
C PRO A 378 -6.05 26.14 -11.36
N LEU A 379 -5.80 27.07 -12.29
CA LEU A 379 -4.61 27.14 -13.12
C LEU A 379 -3.76 28.33 -12.66
N LEU A 380 -2.47 28.11 -12.44
CA LEU A 380 -1.49 29.15 -12.09
C LEU A 380 -0.49 29.30 -13.24
N ARG A 381 -0.22 30.52 -13.70
CA ARG A 381 0.79 30.77 -14.75
C ARG A 381 1.75 31.90 -14.43
N ARG A 382 2.91 31.87 -15.08
CA ARG A 382 3.86 32.99 -15.18
C ARG A 382 4.66 32.87 -16.47
N GLU A 383 4.63 33.93 -17.27
CA GLU A 383 5.60 34.16 -18.34
C GLU A 383 6.73 35.06 -17.81
N THR A 384 7.98 34.80 -18.19
CA THR A 384 9.14 35.57 -17.73
C THR A 384 10.25 35.56 -18.77
N LEU A 385 10.84 36.73 -19.03
CA LEU A 385 11.98 36.88 -19.94
C LEU A 385 13.25 36.24 -19.34
N LEU A 386 14.05 35.61 -20.18
CA LEU A 386 15.36 35.08 -19.82
C LEU A 386 16.42 36.19 -19.92
N GLU A 387 17.35 36.25 -18.97
CA GLU A 387 18.37 37.30 -18.97
C GLU A 387 19.36 37.16 -20.13
N THR A 388 19.44 38.22 -20.95
CA THR A 388 20.31 38.27 -22.12
C THR A 388 21.78 38.54 -21.74
N GLY A 389 22.72 38.17 -22.62
CA GLY A 389 24.15 38.44 -22.42
C GLY A 389 24.94 37.34 -21.68
N HIS A 390 24.26 36.39 -21.04
CA HIS A 390 24.89 35.27 -20.31
C HIS A 390 25.27 34.04 -21.17
N GLY A 391 25.00 34.11 -22.47
CA GLY A 391 25.21 33.02 -23.42
C GLY A 391 24.08 32.00 -23.41
N ALA A 392 24.34 30.78 -23.91
CA ALA A 392 23.30 29.75 -24.00
C ALA A 392 22.98 29.11 -22.64
N VAL A 393 21.74 28.66 -22.44
CA VAL A 393 21.34 27.81 -21.32
C VAL A 393 22.10 26.48 -21.38
N VAL A 394 22.75 26.09 -20.27
CA VAL A 394 23.54 24.84 -20.16
C VAL A 394 22.93 23.81 -19.20
N SER A 395 22.04 24.24 -18.31
CA SER A 395 21.17 23.35 -17.54
C SER A 395 19.97 24.10 -16.97
N ALA A 396 18.78 23.54 -17.04
CA ALA A 396 17.61 24.02 -16.33
C ALA A 396 16.96 22.88 -15.53
N VAL A 397 16.65 23.16 -14.26
CA VAL A 397 16.05 22.18 -13.33
C VAL A 397 14.83 22.79 -12.69
N LEU A 398 13.69 22.12 -12.82
CA LEU A 398 12.41 22.50 -12.22
C LEU A 398 12.10 21.57 -11.05
N ARG A 399 11.79 22.14 -9.88
CA ARG A 399 11.26 21.41 -8.72
C ARG A 399 9.80 21.75 -8.51
N LEU A 400 8.97 20.74 -8.26
CA LEU A 400 7.52 20.87 -8.15
C LEU A 400 6.98 20.18 -6.90
N SER A 401 6.04 20.85 -6.23
CA SER A 401 5.24 20.32 -5.13
C SER A 401 3.88 21.02 -5.09
N ALA A 402 2.94 20.50 -4.30
CA ALA A 402 1.65 21.14 -4.05
C ALA A 402 1.13 20.82 -2.66
N LEU A 403 0.32 21.73 -2.12
CA LEU A 403 -0.74 21.38 -1.18
C LEU A 403 -1.94 21.00 -2.04
N GLY A 404 -2.15 19.70 -2.24
CA GLY A 404 -3.05 19.15 -3.27
C GLY A 404 -2.29 18.29 -4.27
N ILE A 405 -2.68 18.36 -5.53
CA ILE A 405 -2.00 17.77 -6.71
C ILE A 405 -1.50 18.91 -7.62
N VAL A 406 -0.41 18.70 -8.35
CA VAL A 406 0.06 19.58 -9.43
C VAL A 406 0.47 18.83 -10.69
N GLU A 407 -0.04 19.27 -11.83
CA GLU A 407 0.52 19.02 -13.16
C GLU A 407 1.19 20.30 -13.69
N ALA A 408 2.24 20.17 -14.52
CA ALA A 408 3.06 21.32 -14.92
C ALA A 408 3.49 21.29 -16.40
N TRP A 409 3.58 22.47 -16.99
CA TRP A 409 3.98 22.73 -18.37
C TRP A 409 5.08 23.80 -18.44
N ILE A 410 5.95 23.66 -19.45
CA ILE A 410 6.86 24.72 -19.92
C ILE A 410 6.54 24.96 -21.40
N ASP A 411 6.18 26.20 -21.74
CA ASP A 411 5.88 26.65 -23.11
C ASP A 411 4.89 25.73 -23.86
N GLY A 412 3.84 25.29 -23.15
CA GLY A 412 2.81 24.37 -23.65
C GLY A 412 3.22 22.89 -23.71
N VAL A 413 4.44 22.53 -23.31
CA VAL A 413 4.92 21.15 -23.26
C VAL A 413 4.85 20.62 -21.82
N PRO A 414 4.19 19.46 -21.56
CA PRO A 414 4.19 18.86 -20.22
C PRO A 414 5.61 18.59 -19.72
N VAL A 415 5.89 19.03 -18.48
CA VAL A 415 7.18 18.83 -17.81
C VAL A 415 7.48 17.35 -17.60
N SER A 416 6.44 16.57 -17.28
CA SER A 416 6.53 15.12 -17.10
C SER A 416 5.17 14.46 -17.32
N ASP A 417 5.19 13.14 -17.41
CA ASP A 417 4.05 12.22 -17.38
C ASP A 417 3.79 11.65 -15.96
N GLU A 418 4.34 12.27 -14.90
CA GLU A 418 4.10 11.90 -13.51
C GLU A 418 2.73 12.45 -13.05
N LEU A 419 1.87 11.56 -12.57
CA LEU A 419 0.53 11.85 -12.08
C LEU A 419 0.51 12.03 -10.56
N PHE A 420 -0.52 12.73 -10.05
CA PHE A 420 -0.79 12.91 -8.61
C PHE A 420 0.35 13.54 -7.79
N THR A 421 1.33 14.19 -8.42
CA THR A 421 2.47 14.86 -7.74
C THR A 421 1.95 15.87 -6.71
N PRO A 422 2.43 15.91 -5.45
CA PRO A 422 3.60 15.21 -4.89
C PRO A 422 3.27 13.85 -4.23
N GLY A 423 2.10 13.28 -4.51
CA GLY A 423 1.56 12.06 -3.91
C GLY A 423 1.06 12.28 -2.48
N TRP A 424 0.56 11.22 -1.85
CA TRP A 424 0.04 11.28 -0.49
C TRP A 424 1.12 11.07 0.60
N THR A 425 1.24 12.05 1.50
CA THR A 425 2.02 11.93 2.74
C THR A 425 1.21 12.40 3.94
N SER A 426 1.74 12.21 5.16
CA SER A 426 1.31 13.03 6.29
C SER A 426 1.90 14.43 6.10
N TYR A 427 1.17 15.29 5.38
CA TYR A 427 1.61 16.60 4.92
C TYR A 427 2.17 17.48 6.06
N GLU A 428 1.62 17.33 7.28
CA GLU A 428 2.03 18.07 8.47
C GLU A 428 3.39 17.65 9.07
N TRP A 429 3.96 16.54 8.59
CA TRP A 429 5.30 16.06 9.00
C TRP A 429 6.29 15.97 7.84
N ARG A 430 5.81 15.95 6.60
CA ARG A 430 6.62 15.61 5.43
C ARG A 430 5.89 15.97 4.14
N LEU A 431 6.50 16.81 3.33
CA LEU A 431 6.01 17.19 2.01
C LEU A 431 7.05 16.78 0.94
N ARG A 432 6.62 16.18 -0.17
CA ARG A 432 7.56 15.76 -1.22
C ARG A 432 7.65 16.78 -2.34
N TYR A 433 8.80 16.87 -2.99
CA TYR A 433 8.94 17.53 -4.28
C TYR A 433 9.53 16.59 -5.33
N SER A 434 9.05 16.71 -6.57
CA SER A 434 9.71 16.13 -7.75
C SER A 434 10.79 17.07 -8.29
N GLU A 435 11.80 16.53 -8.99
CA GLU A 435 12.87 17.31 -9.63
C GLU A 435 13.06 16.82 -11.07
N HIS A 436 12.93 17.74 -12.03
CA HIS A 436 12.93 17.45 -13.47
C HIS A 436 14.04 18.25 -14.17
N ASP A 437 14.83 17.58 -15.02
CA ASP A 437 15.76 18.25 -15.94
C ASP A 437 14.96 18.72 -17.16
N VAL A 438 14.74 20.04 -17.21
CA VAL A 438 13.93 20.70 -18.25
C VAL A 438 14.82 21.49 -19.22
N THR A 439 16.13 21.24 -19.24
CA THR A 439 17.10 21.96 -20.11
C THR A 439 16.71 21.95 -21.59
N GLY A 440 16.06 20.87 -22.05
CA GLY A 440 15.59 20.74 -23.44
C GLY A 440 14.23 21.37 -23.74
N LEU A 441 13.56 21.98 -22.75
CA LEU A 441 12.28 22.68 -22.89
C LEU A 441 12.43 24.20 -22.85
N ILE A 442 13.54 24.73 -22.34
CA ILE A 442 13.76 26.18 -22.21
C ILE A 442 14.04 26.80 -23.59
N GLY A 443 13.27 27.83 -23.94
CA GLY A 443 13.48 28.67 -25.11
C GLY A 443 14.71 29.59 -25.03
N THR A 444 14.80 30.54 -25.96
CA THR A 444 15.91 31.50 -26.04
C THR A 444 15.67 32.79 -25.26
N ASP A 445 14.42 33.28 -25.26
CA ASP A 445 14.12 34.67 -24.90
C ASP A 445 13.11 34.80 -23.74
N SER A 446 12.19 33.84 -23.59
CA SER A 446 11.26 33.74 -22.46
C SER A 446 11.03 32.29 -22.04
N VAL A 447 10.38 32.12 -20.90
CA VAL A 447 9.83 30.85 -20.42
C VAL A 447 8.46 31.10 -19.80
N THR A 448 7.48 30.30 -20.19
CA THR A 448 6.14 30.24 -19.58
C THR A 448 6.02 28.99 -18.75
N LEU A 449 5.85 29.15 -17.44
CA LEU A 449 5.45 28.08 -16.54
C LEU A 449 3.92 28.10 -16.37
N GLY A 450 3.30 26.94 -16.54
CA GLY A 450 1.89 26.71 -16.19
C GLY A 450 1.77 25.56 -15.21
N LEU A 451 0.93 25.70 -14.20
CA LEU A 451 0.60 24.69 -13.19
C LEU A 451 -0.92 24.51 -13.15
N ALA A 452 -1.41 23.27 -13.20
CA ALA A 452 -2.81 22.95 -12.90
C ALA A 452 -2.86 22.27 -11.54
N LEU A 453 -3.72 22.74 -10.64
CA LEU A 453 -3.85 22.21 -9.28
C LEU A 453 -5.13 21.39 -9.11
N GLY A 454 -5.14 20.47 -8.14
CA GLY A 454 -6.33 19.72 -7.72
C GLY A 454 -6.33 19.43 -6.23
N ASP A 455 -7.49 19.03 -5.69
CA ASP A 455 -7.73 18.80 -4.27
C ASP A 455 -6.90 17.65 -3.69
N GLY A 456 -6.84 16.55 -4.44
CA GLY A 456 -6.16 15.31 -4.07
C GLY A 456 -6.49 14.84 -2.66
N TRP A 457 -5.48 14.35 -1.95
CA TRP A 457 -5.59 13.94 -0.54
C TRP A 457 -5.45 15.10 0.46
N TYR A 458 -5.07 16.31 0.02
CA TYR A 458 -4.81 17.43 0.91
C TYR A 458 -6.11 18.12 1.35
N ARG A 459 -6.92 18.52 0.35
CA ARG A 459 -8.21 19.20 0.54
C ARG A 459 -9.41 18.28 0.32
N GLY A 460 -9.27 17.29 -0.57
CA GLY A 460 -10.36 16.38 -0.93
C GLY A 460 -10.88 15.55 0.24
N ARG A 461 -12.12 15.05 0.12
CA ARG A 461 -12.75 14.17 1.12
C ARG A 461 -11.93 12.89 1.30
N LEU A 462 -11.62 12.54 2.55
CA LEU A 462 -10.99 11.25 2.90
C LEU A 462 -11.81 10.51 3.95
N THR A 463 -11.94 9.19 3.76
CA THR A 463 -12.71 8.26 4.61
C THR A 463 -14.22 8.56 4.73
N TRP A 464 -14.89 7.76 5.57
CA TRP A 464 -16.31 7.83 5.88
C TRP A 464 -16.66 9.00 6.83
N GLY A 465 -17.58 9.86 6.38
CA GLY A 465 -18.13 11.00 7.13
C GLY A 465 -17.84 12.38 6.53
N GLU A 466 -18.51 13.40 7.07
CA GLU A 466 -18.67 14.77 6.51
C GLU A 466 -17.40 15.67 6.54
N GLY A 467 -16.20 15.09 6.60
CA GLY A 467 -14.94 15.83 6.68
C GLY A 467 -14.30 16.08 5.31
N ALA A 468 -14.49 17.28 4.76
CA ALA A 468 -13.58 17.84 3.75
C ALA A 468 -12.33 18.43 4.43
N ALA A 469 -11.31 18.80 3.64
CA ALA A 469 -10.10 19.50 4.09
C ALA A 469 -9.33 18.82 5.25
N PRO A 470 -8.87 17.56 5.11
CA PRO A 470 -8.19 16.85 6.20
C PRO A 470 -6.82 17.43 6.59
N TYR A 471 -6.15 18.17 5.69
CA TYR A 471 -4.84 18.80 5.96
C TYR A 471 -4.85 20.32 5.81
N GLY A 472 -5.77 20.86 4.98
CA GLY A 472 -6.02 22.30 4.83
C GLY A 472 -7.13 22.57 3.83
N ASP A 473 -7.65 23.79 3.88
CA ASP A 473 -8.77 24.33 3.10
C ASP A 473 -8.35 25.04 1.80
N GLU A 474 -7.08 25.44 1.70
CA GLU A 474 -6.51 26.08 0.50
C GLU A 474 -5.51 25.17 -0.21
N ILE A 475 -5.63 25.05 -1.54
CA ILE A 475 -4.66 24.34 -2.38
C ILE A 475 -3.66 25.34 -2.98
N ALA A 476 -2.40 24.94 -3.07
CA ALA A 476 -1.32 25.83 -3.48
C ALA A 476 -0.24 25.11 -4.29
N GLY A 477 0.25 25.79 -5.33
CA GLY A 477 1.35 25.32 -6.18
C GLY A 477 2.71 25.77 -5.65
N PHE A 478 3.73 24.91 -5.79
CA PHE A 478 5.12 25.26 -5.56
C PHE A 478 5.95 24.87 -6.78
N ALA A 479 6.61 25.85 -7.39
CA ALA A 479 7.54 25.65 -8.49
C ALA A 479 8.81 26.47 -8.30
N GLU A 480 9.97 25.84 -8.41
CA GLU A 480 11.28 26.52 -8.49
C GLU A 480 12.05 26.02 -9.71
N LEU A 481 12.08 26.85 -10.77
CA LEU A 481 12.88 26.65 -11.96
C LEU A 481 14.21 27.40 -11.80
N ARG A 482 15.34 26.66 -11.86
CA ARG A 482 16.69 27.24 -11.89
C ARG A 482 17.30 27.06 -13.27
N VAL A 483 17.45 28.16 -14.01
CA VAL A 483 18.07 28.20 -15.35
C VAL A 483 19.51 28.66 -15.21
N ARG A 484 20.47 27.87 -15.68
CA ARG A 484 21.90 28.19 -15.64
C ARG A 484 22.46 28.39 -17.04
N PHE A 485 23.20 29.47 -17.22
CA PHE A 485 23.78 29.91 -18.48
C PHE A 485 25.26 29.54 -18.60
N ALA A 486 25.83 29.71 -19.80
CA ALA A 486 27.16 29.23 -20.17
C ALA A 486 28.31 29.93 -19.42
N ASP A 487 28.13 31.19 -19.03
CA ASP A 487 29.08 31.94 -18.20
C ASP A 487 29.05 31.54 -16.71
N GLY A 488 28.00 30.84 -16.28
CA GLY A 488 27.76 30.41 -14.91
C GLY A 488 26.70 31.21 -14.15
N PHE A 489 26.07 32.20 -14.78
CA PHE A 489 24.89 32.89 -14.24
C PHE A 489 23.74 31.92 -13.99
N GLU A 490 22.93 32.16 -12.96
CA GLU A 490 21.76 31.36 -12.60
C GLU A 490 20.56 32.27 -12.34
N GLN A 491 19.56 32.20 -13.22
CA GLN A 491 18.26 32.85 -13.07
C GLN A 491 17.29 31.88 -12.39
N VAL A 492 16.46 32.39 -11.48
CA VAL A 492 15.45 31.61 -10.76
C VAL A 492 14.07 32.15 -11.11
N VAL A 493 13.17 31.29 -11.59
CA VAL A 493 11.74 31.58 -11.74
C VAL A 493 11.01 30.73 -10.70
N ALA A 494 10.28 31.39 -9.81
CA ALA A 494 9.74 30.79 -8.59
C ALA A 494 8.28 31.21 -8.35
N THR A 495 7.46 30.33 -7.76
CA THR A 495 6.10 30.66 -7.27
C THR A 495 6.15 31.69 -6.15
N GLY A 496 5.25 32.68 -6.23
CA GLY A 496 5.23 33.92 -5.44
C GLY A 496 4.84 35.11 -6.33
N GLU A 497 5.37 36.30 -6.02
CA GLU A 497 5.10 37.55 -6.75
C GLU A 497 5.26 37.43 -8.29
N GLY A 498 4.28 37.94 -9.04
CA GLY A 498 4.28 37.97 -10.51
C GLY A 498 3.71 36.71 -11.19
N TRP A 499 3.08 35.81 -10.42
CA TRP A 499 2.20 34.77 -10.95
C TRP A 499 0.74 35.25 -11.00
N ARG A 500 -0.07 34.59 -11.83
CA ARG A 500 -1.52 34.80 -11.94
C ARG A 500 -2.30 33.49 -11.86
N ALA A 501 -3.54 33.57 -11.40
CA ALA A 501 -4.44 32.43 -11.26
C ALA A 501 -5.77 32.61 -12.02
N GLY A 502 -6.26 31.55 -12.63
CA GLY A 502 -7.54 31.51 -13.35
C GLY A 502 -8.22 30.15 -13.26
N ALA A 503 -9.52 30.11 -13.54
CA ALA A 503 -10.29 28.87 -13.49
C ALA A 503 -9.94 27.94 -14.67
N GLY A 504 -9.87 26.63 -14.41
CA GLY A 504 -9.71 25.62 -15.45
C GLY A 504 -11.04 25.07 -15.98
N ALA A 505 -10.93 24.12 -16.92
CA ALA A 505 -12.05 23.32 -17.42
C ALA A 505 -12.60 22.33 -16.37
N THR A 506 -11.78 21.88 -15.41
CA THR A 506 -12.24 20.99 -14.34
C THR A 506 -13.02 21.80 -13.30
N THR A 507 -14.32 21.54 -13.18
CA THR A 507 -15.25 22.26 -12.31
C THR A 507 -15.40 21.61 -10.94
N ALA A 508 -15.12 20.31 -10.83
CA ALA A 508 -14.98 19.61 -9.56
C ALA A 508 -14.02 18.42 -9.71
N ASP A 509 -13.18 18.19 -8.70
CA ASP A 509 -12.36 16.98 -8.59
C ASP A 509 -12.44 16.37 -7.19
N SER A 510 -12.47 15.04 -7.13
CA SER A 510 -12.47 14.27 -5.89
C SER A 510 -11.97 12.87 -6.16
N ILE A 511 -11.01 12.40 -5.35
CA ILE A 511 -10.47 11.04 -5.43
C ILE A 511 -11.58 9.97 -5.37
N TYR A 512 -12.63 10.17 -4.57
CA TYR A 512 -13.71 9.18 -4.41
C TYR A 512 -14.92 9.41 -5.32
N ASP A 513 -15.27 10.68 -5.56
CA ASP A 513 -16.53 11.00 -6.21
C ASP A 513 -16.40 11.09 -7.75
N GLY A 514 -15.19 11.38 -8.25
CA GLY A 514 -14.88 11.56 -9.67
C GLY A 514 -14.53 13.00 -10.04
N GLN A 515 -14.54 13.30 -11.33
CA GLN A 515 -14.18 14.60 -11.87
C GLN A 515 -15.20 15.10 -12.90
N ASP A 516 -15.65 16.35 -12.73
CA ASP A 516 -16.50 17.06 -13.68
C ASP A 516 -15.62 18.01 -14.52
N ILE A 517 -15.65 17.87 -15.84
CA ILE A 517 -14.85 18.65 -16.80
C ILE A 517 -15.80 19.31 -17.80
N ASP A 518 -15.68 20.63 -17.98
CA ASP A 518 -16.41 21.41 -18.97
C ASP A 518 -15.47 21.97 -20.02
N ALA A 519 -15.44 21.36 -21.20
CA ALA A 519 -14.53 21.73 -22.28
C ALA A 519 -14.77 23.15 -22.81
N ARG A 520 -15.97 23.72 -22.61
CA ARG A 520 -16.30 25.12 -22.97
C ARG A 520 -15.54 26.14 -22.12
N ARG A 521 -15.02 25.71 -20.97
CA ARG A 521 -14.26 26.55 -20.02
C ARG A 521 -12.74 26.47 -20.21
N GLU A 522 -12.23 25.63 -21.10
CA GLU A 522 -10.78 25.44 -21.27
C GLU A 522 -10.10 26.73 -21.79
N PRO A 523 -9.17 27.35 -21.03
CA PRO A 523 -8.52 28.59 -21.45
C PRO A 523 -7.43 28.30 -22.50
N HIS A 524 -7.83 28.00 -23.73
CA HIS A 524 -6.95 27.47 -24.77
C HIS A 524 -5.63 28.26 -24.92
N GLY A 525 -4.52 27.60 -24.62
CA GLY A 525 -3.18 28.17 -24.75
C GLY A 525 -2.64 28.89 -23.50
N TRP A 526 -3.35 28.87 -22.36
CA TRP A 526 -2.90 29.49 -21.09
C TRP A 526 -1.47 29.13 -20.66
N ASN A 527 -1.02 27.90 -20.98
CA ASN A 527 0.31 27.40 -20.64
C ASN A 527 1.39 27.73 -21.69
N ARG A 528 1.10 28.58 -22.69
CA ARG A 528 2.02 29.02 -23.76
C ARG A 528 2.41 30.50 -23.60
N PRO A 529 3.53 30.92 -24.22
CA PRO A 529 3.90 32.34 -24.32
C PRO A 529 2.83 33.16 -25.06
N GLY A 530 2.64 34.41 -24.65
CA GLY A 530 1.76 35.38 -25.31
C GLY A 530 0.26 35.19 -25.08
N PHE A 531 -0.15 34.31 -24.16
CA PHE A 531 -1.55 34.25 -23.70
C PHE A 531 -1.89 35.47 -22.83
N ASP A 532 -3.03 36.10 -23.12
CA ASP A 532 -3.57 37.24 -22.37
C ASP A 532 -4.24 36.76 -21.06
N ASP A 533 -3.56 37.01 -19.95
CA ASP A 533 -4.05 36.74 -18.60
C ASP A 533 -4.46 38.03 -17.86
N SER A 534 -4.79 39.10 -18.58
CA SER A 534 -5.24 40.38 -17.97
C SER A 534 -6.50 40.24 -17.12
N GLY A 535 -7.35 39.24 -17.41
CA GLY A 535 -8.52 38.87 -16.62
C GLY A 535 -8.28 37.81 -15.53
N TRP A 536 -7.04 37.38 -15.29
CA TRP A 536 -6.69 36.44 -14.22
C TRP A 536 -6.30 37.19 -12.94
N SER A 537 -6.61 36.60 -11.78
CA SER A 537 -6.28 37.16 -10.47
C SER A 537 -4.79 37.00 -10.14
N GLY A 538 -4.33 37.63 -9.06
CA GLY A 538 -3.00 37.38 -8.52
C GLY A 538 -2.92 36.06 -7.74
N VAL A 539 -1.83 35.90 -7.00
CA VAL A 539 -1.64 34.83 -6.04
C VAL A 539 -1.05 35.37 -4.74
N HIS A 540 -1.40 34.77 -3.63
CA HIS A 540 -0.82 35.04 -2.32
C HIS A 540 0.02 33.84 -1.85
N GLU A 541 0.95 34.10 -0.93
CA GLU A 541 1.85 33.07 -0.39
C GLU A 541 1.27 32.46 0.89
N LEU A 542 1.28 31.13 0.98
CA LEU A 542 0.93 30.39 2.20
C LEU A 542 2.17 30.15 3.08
N ASP A 543 2.03 30.34 4.39
CA ASP A 543 3.10 30.11 5.38
C ASP A 543 3.28 28.61 5.66
N VAL A 544 4.14 27.97 4.86
CA VAL A 544 4.48 26.55 4.94
C VAL A 544 5.94 26.39 5.37
N ASP A 545 6.19 25.55 6.39
CA ASP A 545 7.56 25.18 6.76
C ASP A 545 8.24 24.40 5.62
N LEU A 546 9.04 25.10 4.81
CA LEU A 546 9.81 24.52 3.71
C LEU A 546 10.91 23.56 4.21
N GLY A 547 11.16 23.46 5.52
CA GLY A 547 11.94 22.40 6.15
C GLY A 547 11.29 21.01 6.07
N LEU A 548 9.98 20.94 5.79
CA LEU A 548 9.25 19.70 5.53
C LEU A 548 9.50 19.12 4.12
N LEU A 549 10.08 19.90 3.19
CA LEU A 549 10.30 19.49 1.81
C LEU A 549 11.43 18.46 1.64
N GLU A 550 11.08 17.26 1.19
CA GLU A 550 12.01 16.18 0.84
C GLU A 550 11.89 15.71 -0.63
N PRO A 551 12.96 15.17 -1.25
CA PRO A 551 12.87 14.63 -2.61
C PRO A 551 11.92 13.44 -2.71
N TYR A 552 11.13 13.36 -3.78
CA TYR A 552 10.29 12.18 -4.08
C TYR A 552 11.16 10.99 -4.53
N LEU A 553 11.43 10.07 -3.60
CA LEU A 553 12.35 8.93 -3.81
C LEU A 553 11.71 7.66 -4.40
N ALA A 554 10.38 7.53 -4.38
CA ALA A 554 9.70 6.35 -4.92
C ALA A 554 9.46 6.50 -6.44
N PRO A 555 9.20 5.38 -7.16
CA PRO A 555 8.65 5.46 -8.50
C PRO A 555 7.32 6.23 -8.48
N PRO A 556 7.15 7.25 -9.34
CA PRO A 556 5.96 8.09 -9.40
C PRO A 556 4.75 7.30 -9.92
N VAL A 557 3.54 7.83 -9.73
CA VAL A 557 2.34 7.33 -10.40
C VAL A 557 2.37 7.72 -11.87
N ARG A 558 2.04 6.77 -12.76
CA ARG A 558 2.05 6.96 -14.22
C ARG A 558 0.92 6.19 -14.89
N ARG A 559 0.57 6.60 -16.11
CA ARG A 559 -0.23 5.81 -17.05
C ARG A 559 0.61 4.61 -17.50
N LEU A 560 0.21 3.40 -17.14
CA LEU A 560 0.97 2.18 -17.44
C LEU A 560 0.62 1.58 -18.80
N ARG A 561 -0.67 1.57 -19.14
CA ARG A 561 -1.21 1.00 -20.39
C ARG A 561 -2.67 1.42 -20.59
N GLU A 562 -3.16 1.22 -21.81
CA GLU A 562 -4.57 1.39 -22.19
C GLU A 562 -5.23 0.01 -22.39
N VAL A 563 -6.53 -0.07 -22.13
CA VAL A 563 -7.37 -1.25 -22.30
C VAL A 563 -8.60 -0.86 -23.11
N ALA A 564 -8.74 -1.48 -24.28
CA ALA A 564 -9.91 -1.29 -25.13
C ALA A 564 -11.12 -2.07 -24.55
N PRO A 565 -12.35 -1.55 -24.68
CA PRO A 565 -13.57 -2.31 -24.40
C PRO A 565 -13.56 -3.69 -25.04
N GLN A 566 -13.90 -4.73 -24.27
CA GLN A 566 -14.09 -6.10 -24.76
C GLN A 566 -15.55 -6.34 -25.19
N ARG A 567 -16.50 -5.68 -24.51
CA ARG A 567 -17.94 -5.76 -24.81
C ARG A 567 -18.60 -4.43 -24.50
N ILE A 568 -19.53 -4.02 -25.36
CA ILE A 568 -20.46 -2.90 -25.15
C ILE A 568 -21.87 -3.46 -25.39
N TRP A 569 -22.83 -3.17 -24.51
CA TRP A 569 -24.22 -3.62 -24.66
C TRP A 569 -25.19 -2.72 -23.89
N THR A 570 -26.49 -2.88 -24.15
CA THR A 570 -27.56 -2.20 -23.42
C THR A 570 -28.00 -3.06 -22.22
N SER A 571 -28.04 -2.50 -21.01
CA SER A 571 -28.50 -3.15 -19.79
C SER A 571 -30.03 -3.35 -19.78
N PRO A 572 -30.58 -4.17 -18.85
CA PRO A 572 -32.03 -4.37 -18.73
C PRO A 572 -32.86 -3.07 -18.60
N SER A 573 -32.32 -2.05 -17.94
CA SER A 573 -32.93 -0.71 -17.77
C SER A 573 -32.66 0.26 -18.93
N GLY A 574 -31.93 -0.16 -19.97
CA GLY A 574 -31.66 0.65 -21.15
C GLY A 574 -30.35 1.45 -21.14
N ARG A 575 -29.46 1.25 -20.14
CA ARG A 575 -28.18 1.98 -20.05
C ARG A 575 -27.10 1.35 -20.93
N THR A 576 -26.13 2.14 -21.38
CA THR A 576 -24.96 1.59 -22.10
C THR A 576 -23.94 1.08 -21.09
N LEU A 577 -23.69 -0.23 -21.07
CA LEU A 577 -22.65 -0.86 -20.26
C LEU A 577 -21.44 -1.25 -21.12
N VAL A 578 -20.26 -1.13 -20.52
CA VAL A 578 -18.96 -1.44 -21.10
C VAL A 578 -18.20 -2.39 -20.16
N ASP A 579 -17.65 -3.48 -20.68
CA ASP A 579 -16.75 -4.40 -19.98
C ASP A 579 -15.34 -4.31 -20.57
N PHE A 580 -14.34 -4.04 -19.73
CA PHE A 580 -12.92 -4.02 -20.12
C PHE A 580 -12.23 -5.39 -20.00
N GLY A 581 -12.94 -6.43 -19.54
CA GLY A 581 -12.46 -7.80 -19.39
C GLY A 581 -11.56 -8.04 -18.17
N GLU A 582 -11.19 -6.98 -17.45
CA GLU A 582 -10.44 -7.05 -16.20
C GLU A 582 -10.78 -5.89 -15.27
N ASN A 583 -10.87 -6.18 -13.98
CA ASN A 583 -10.88 -5.19 -12.90
C ASN A 583 -9.50 -4.52 -12.80
N LEU A 584 -9.47 -3.21 -13.00
CA LEU A 584 -8.29 -2.36 -13.12
C LEU A 584 -8.46 -1.09 -12.28
N VAL A 585 -7.44 -0.23 -12.26
CA VAL A 585 -7.47 1.04 -11.54
C VAL A 585 -6.99 2.18 -12.44
N GLY A 586 -7.74 3.28 -12.45
CA GLY A 586 -7.49 4.47 -13.26
C GLY A 586 -8.78 5.11 -13.72
N TRP A 587 -8.90 5.46 -15.00
CA TRP A 587 -10.06 6.19 -15.54
C TRP A 587 -10.34 5.82 -16.98
N LEU A 588 -11.42 6.35 -17.56
CA LEU A 588 -11.63 6.31 -19.01
C LEU A 588 -11.04 7.54 -19.69
N ARG A 589 -10.27 7.31 -20.76
CA ARG A 589 -10.05 8.33 -21.79
C ARG A 589 -11.20 8.24 -22.78
N ALA A 590 -11.88 9.35 -23.01
CA ALA A 590 -12.93 9.47 -24.01
C ALA A 590 -12.53 10.49 -25.09
N ARG A 591 -12.77 10.18 -26.36
CA ARG A 591 -12.63 11.08 -27.51
C ARG A 591 -13.94 11.08 -28.28
N LEU A 592 -14.60 12.22 -28.32
CA LEU A 592 -15.93 12.35 -28.90
C LEU A 592 -16.20 13.79 -29.38
N GLN A 593 -17.20 13.91 -30.25
CA GLN A 593 -17.77 15.16 -30.70
C GLN A 593 -19.28 15.07 -30.51
N GLY A 594 -19.94 16.19 -30.27
CA GLY A 594 -21.38 16.28 -30.10
C GLY A 594 -21.82 17.73 -29.90
N PRO A 595 -23.12 18.00 -29.68
CA PRO A 595 -23.61 19.35 -29.47
C PRO A 595 -22.98 20.00 -28.23
N GLU A 596 -22.64 21.29 -28.34
CA GLU A 596 -22.11 22.09 -27.23
C GLU A 596 -23.03 22.00 -26.00
N GLY A 597 -22.44 21.80 -24.81
CA GLY A 597 -23.19 21.70 -23.56
C GLY A 597 -23.84 20.33 -23.30
N THR A 598 -23.71 19.37 -24.22
CA THR A 598 -24.08 17.97 -23.94
C THR A 598 -23.21 17.44 -22.80
N VAL A 599 -23.80 16.77 -21.81
CA VAL A 599 -23.08 16.17 -20.68
C VAL A 599 -23.07 14.65 -20.83
N VAL A 600 -21.89 14.07 -21.03
CA VAL A 600 -21.67 12.63 -20.93
C VAL A 600 -21.33 12.28 -19.49
N THR A 601 -22.06 11.34 -18.89
CA THR A 601 -21.80 10.85 -17.53
C THR A 601 -21.24 9.43 -17.60
N VAL A 602 -20.14 9.18 -16.88
CA VAL A 602 -19.46 7.88 -16.83
C VAL A 602 -19.41 7.41 -15.38
N ARG A 603 -20.04 6.28 -15.07
CA ARG A 603 -20.05 5.67 -13.72
C ARG A 603 -19.27 4.37 -13.74
N HIS A 604 -18.50 4.09 -12.69
CA HIS A 604 -17.55 2.98 -12.65
C HIS A 604 -17.90 1.96 -11.55
N ALA A 605 -17.75 0.65 -11.82
CA ALA A 605 -17.85 -0.40 -10.78
C ALA A 605 -17.02 -1.66 -11.10
N GLU A 606 -16.71 -2.43 -10.05
CA GLU A 606 -15.95 -3.68 -10.19
C GLU A 606 -16.76 -4.85 -10.76
N VAL A 607 -18.07 -4.84 -10.52
CA VAL A 607 -18.99 -5.96 -10.79
C VAL A 607 -20.35 -5.46 -11.31
N LEU A 608 -21.16 -6.40 -11.80
CA LEU A 608 -22.57 -6.19 -12.09
C LEU A 608 -23.43 -6.82 -10.97
N GLU A 609 -24.61 -6.27 -10.74
CA GLU A 609 -25.65 -6.77 -9.84
C GLU A 609 -26.96 -6.75 -10.65
N ASP A 610 -27.65 -7.88 -10.81
CA ASP A 610 -28.84 -8.04 -11.67
C ASP A 610 -28.67 -7.53 -13.13
N ASP A 611 -27.51 -7.81 -13.75
CA ASP A 611 -27.09 -7.31 -15.08
C ASP A 611 -27.00 -5.76 -15.21
N GLU A 612 -27.04 -5.03 -14.09
CA GLU A 612 -26.82 -3.58 -13.97
C GLU A 612 -25.50 -3.25 -13.25
N LEU A 613 -25.10 -1.97 -13.22
CA LEU A 613 -23.84 -1.54 -12.59
C LEU A 613 -23.88 -1.69 -11.05
N GLY A 614 -23.12 -2.63 -10.51
CA GLY A 614 -23.10 -2.99 -9.08
C GLY A 614 -22.38 -1.97 -8.19
N VAL A 615 -23.02 -0.83 -7.91
CA VAL A 615 -22.40 0.30 -7.18
C VAL A 615 -22.55 0.24 -5.65
N ARG A 616 -23.42 -0.60 -5.08
CA ARG A 616 -23.61 -0.70 -3.62
C ARG A 616 -22.29 -0.87 -2.83
N PRO A 617 -21.30 -1.68 -3.25
CA PRO A 617 -20.03 -1.85 -2.52
C PRO A 617 -19.12 -0.62 -2.50
N LEU A 618 -19.40 0.42 -3.32
CA LEU A 618 -18.65 1.68 -3.31
C LEU A 618 -18.94 2.55 -2.08
N ARG A 619 -20.02 2.22 -1.34
CA ARG A 619 -20.52 2.96 -0.17
C ARG A 619 -20.87 4.41 -0.53
N GLU A 620 -20.17 5.41 0.02
CA GLU A 620 -20.42 6.83 -0.31
C GLU A 620 -19.59 7.33 -1.50
N ALA A 621 -18.66 6.53 -2.06
CA ALA A 621 -17.88 6.95 -3.23
C ALA A 621 -18.75 6.89 -4.49
N LYS A 622 -18.91 8.03 -5.19
CA LYS A 622 -19.73 8.10 -6.41
C LYS A 622 -19.06 7.45 -7.62
N ALA A 623 -17.72 7.47 -7.69
CA ALA A 623 -16.93 6.99 -8.83
C ALA A 623 -17.49 7.40 -10.21
N THR A 624 -17.87 8.68 -10.34
CA THR A 624 -18.63 9.22 -11.48
C THR A 624 -17.94 10.44 -12.07
N ASP A 625 -17.54 10.36 -13.33
CA ASP A 625 -16.97 11.48 -14.08
C ASP A 625 -18.03 12.10 -15.01
N ARG A 626 -17.96 13.41 -15.27
CA ARG A 626 -18.84 14.11 -16.22
C ARG A 626 -18.02 14.93 -17.20
N PHE A 627 -18.39 14.83 -18.47
CA PHE A 627 -17.73 15.53 -19.57
C PHE A 627 -18.76 16.40 -20.29
N THR A 628 -18.63 17.72 -20.18
CA THR A 628 -19.47 18.69 -20.91
C THR A 628 -18.76 19.09 -22.20
N LEU A 629 -19.42 18.85 -23.34
CA LEU A 629 -18.81 19.01 -24.66
C LEU A 629 -18.71 20.47 -25.10
N SER A 630 -17.64 20.80 -25.83
CA SER A 630 -17.39 22.13 -26.41
C SER A 630 -18.15 22.41 -27.71
N GLY A 631 -18.73 21.37 -28.33
CA GLY A 631 -19.20 21.42 -29.72
C GLY A 631 -18.12 21.01 -30.74
N GLY A 632 -16.85 20.98 -30.32
CA GLY A 632 -15.70 20.55 -31.12
C GLY A 632 -15.39 19.06 -30.98
N GLU A 633 -14.15 18.69 -31.36
CA GLU A 633 -13.60 17.37 -31.06
C GLU A 633 -12.91 17.42 -29.69
N ASP A 634 -13.55 16.83 -28.68
CA ASP A 634 -13.07 16.84 -27.30
C ASP A 634 -12.32 15.56 -26.93
N VAL A 635 -11.31 15.68 -26.07
CA VAL A 635 -10.58 14.57 -25.46
C VAL A 635 -10.55 14.75 -23.95
N PHE A 636 -11.18 13.83 -23.22
CA PHE A 636 -11.28 13.86 -21.77
C PHE A 636 -10.37 12.81 -21.13
N GLU A 637 -9.61 13.24 -20.11
CA GLU A 637 -8.97 12.38 -19.12
C GLU A 637 -9.13 13.03 -17.73
N PRO A 638 -9.81 12.39 -16.77
CA PRO A 638 -9.98 12.92 -15.43
C PRO A 638 -8.76 12.59 -14.55
N THR A 639 -7.68 13.38 -14.72
CA THR A 639 -6.37 13.10 -14.10
C THR A 639 -6.26 13.43 -12.62
N LEU A 640 -7.26 14.12 -12.05
CA LEU A 640 -7.31 14.49 -10.63
C LEU A 640 -8.13 13.49 -9.79
N THR A 641 -8.59 12.39 -10.39
CA THR A 641 -9.28 11.29 -9.71
C THR A 641 -8.79 9.92 -10.20
N PHE A 642 -9.28 8.85 -9.59
CA PHE A 642 -9.13 7.48 -10.10
C PHE A 642 -10.23 6.58 -9.54
N HIS A 643 -10.52 5.50 -10.26
CA HIS A 643 -11.56 4.53 -9.94
C HIS A 643 -11.00 3.12 -9.99
N GLY A 644 -11.51 2.22 -9.15
CA GLY A 644 -11.29 0.78 -9.27
C GLY A 644 -12.50 0.13 -9.93
N PHE A 645 -12.35 -0.44 -11.12
CA PHE A 645 -13.49 -0.92 -11.91
C PHE A 645 -13.10 -1.95 -12.97
N ARG A 646 -14.10 -2.76 -13.37
CA ARG A 646 -14.09 -3.56 -14.59
C ARG A 646 -15.14 -3.08 -15.59
N TYR A 647 -16.24 -2.54 -15.08
CA TYR A 647 -17.40 -2.12 -15.84
C TYR A 647 -17.60 -0.61 -15.75
N ALA A 648 -18.10 -0.02 -16.83
CA ALA A 648 -18.57 1.35 -16.83
C ALA A 648 -19.99 1.44 -17.41
N GLU A 649 -20.80 2.30 -16.81
CA GLU A 649 -22.11 2.73 -17.33
C GLU A 649 -21.93 4.12 -17.94
N ILE A 650 -22.45 4.31 -19.15
CA ILE A 650 -22.34 5.56 -19.92
C ILE A 650 -23.73 6.09 -20.23
N ASP A 651 -23.95 7.36 -19.90
CA ASP A 651 -25.17 8.11 -20.19
C ASP A 651 -24.86 9.40 -20.95
N GLY A 652 -25.79 9.86 -21.78
CA GLY A 652 -25.66 11.11 -22.56
C GLY A 652 -24.68 11.08 -23.75
N TRP A 653 -24.13 9.92 -24.12
CA TRP A 653 -23.24 9.80 -25.29
C TRP A 653 -24.00 10.17 -26.60
N PRO A 654 -23.47 11.09 -27.45
CA PRO A 654 -24.27 11.73 -28.50
C PRO A 654 -24.60 10.85 -29.72
N ASP A 655 -23.66 9.97 -30.11
CA ASP A 655 -23.76 9.10 -31.30
C ASP A 655 -23.67 7.61 -30.91
N ALA A 656 -23.42 6.72 -31.87
CA ALA A 656 -22.98 5.35 -31.55
C ALA A 656 -21.58 5.37 -30.89
N LEU A 657 -21.37 4.51 -29.88
CA LEU A 657 -20.07 4.36 -29.22
C LEU A 657 -19.10 3.57 -30.12
N GLU A 658 -18.38 4.27 -30.99
CA GLU A 658 -17.45 3.68 -31.95
C GLU A 658 -16.21 3.02 -31.29
N PRO A 659 -15.69 1.90 -31.83
CA PRO A 659 -14.48 1.26 -31.32
C PRO A 659 -13.26 2.20 -31.32
N GLY A 660 -12.71 2.46 -30.13
CA GLY A 660 -11.56 3.35 -29.95
C GLY A 660 -11.90 4.80 -29.61
N ALA A 661 -13.18 5.17 -29.57
CA ALA A 661 -13.62 6.44 -28.95
C ALA A 661 -13.48 6.42 -27.41
N LEU A 662 -13.26 5.25 -26.82
CA LEU A 662 -13.16 5.02 -25.39
C LEU A 662 -12.08 3.97 -25.08
N ALA A 663 -11.26 4.23 -24.06
CA ALA A 663 -10.31 3.25 -23.51
C ALA A 663 -10.11 3.47 -22.00
N ALA A 664 -9.97 2.40 -21.23
CA ALA A 664 -9.56 2.51 -19.82
C ALA A 664 -8.04 2.69 -19.74
N VAL A 665 -7.60 3.75 -19.05
CA VAL A 665 -6.19 4.07 -18.77
C VAL A 665 -5.83 3.49 -17.41
N VAL A 666 -4.95 2.49 -17.37
CA VAL A 666 -4.49 1.89 -16.12
C VAL A 666 -3.41 2.77 -15.50
N VAL A 667 -3.60 3.19 -14.25
CA VAL A 667 -2.64 4.01 -13.49
C VAL A 667 -2.18 3.30 -12.21
N SER A 668 -0.91 3.50 -11.85
CA SER A 668 -0.27 2.97 -10.63
C SER A 668 1.11 3.61 -10.48
N SER A 669 1.74 3.48 -9.31
CA SER A 669 3.20 3.70 -9.22
C SER A 669 3.92 2.80 -10.23
N ASP A 670 4.95 3.35 -10.91
CA ASP A 670 5.74 2.65 -11.94
C ASP A 670 6.69 1.60 -11.33
N LEU A 671 6.09 0.54 -10.78
CA LEU A 671 6.78 -0.57 -10.16
C LEU A 671 7.15 -1.62 -11.21
N ARG A 672 8.45 -1.72 -11.50
CA ARG A 672 8.99 -2.82 -12.33
C ARG A 672 8.59 -4.17 -11.74
N ARG A 673 7.81 -4.97 -12.49
CA ARG A 673 7.60 -6.40 -12.22
C ARG A 673 8.96 -7.11 -12.28
N ILE A 674 9.31 -7.81 -11.20
CA ILE A 674 10.55 -8.59 -11.07
C ILE A 674 10.31 -10.08 -10.93
N GLY A 675 9.08 -10.50 -10.59
CA GLY A 675 8.72 -11.90 -10.37
C GLY A 675 7.67 -12.42 -11.37
N THR A 676 7.84 -13.65 -11.85
CA THR A 676 6.81 -14.39 -12.59
C THR A 676 6.70 -15.83 -12.09
N PHE A 677 5.49 -16.38 -12.12
CA PHE A 677 5.22 -17.78 -11.81
C PHE A 677 4.28 -18.35 -12.89
N ARG A 678 4.53 -19.60 -13.29
CA ARG A 678 3.65 -20.40 -14.15
C ARG A 678 3.70 -21.87 -13.75
N SER A 679 2.61 -22.59 -13.96
CA SER A 679 2.49 -24.03 -13.73
C SER A 679 1.62 -24.71 -14.78
N SER A 680 1.52 -26.03 -14.68
CA SER A 680 0.62 -26.86 -15.49
C SER A 680 -0.88 -26.67 -15.22
N ASP A 681 -1.29 -25.84 -14.26
CA ASP A 681 -2.69 -25.55 -13.95
C ASP A 681 -3.03 -24.08 -14.26
N GLU A 682 -3.96 -23.87 -15.19
CA GLU A 682 -4.30 -22.53 -15.66
C GLU A 682 -5.12 -21.71 -14.64
N LEU A 683 -5.83 -22.34 -13.70
CA LEU A 683 -6.52 -21.61 -12.64
C LEU A 683 -5.50 -21.09 -11.60
N VAL A 684 -4.43 -21.85 -11.33
CA VAL A 684 -3.30 -21.39 -10.51
C VAL A 684 -2.51 -20.28 -11.23
N ASN A 685 -2.36 -20.36 -12.56
CA ASN A 685 -1.78 -19.28 -13.35
C ASN A 685 -2.63 -18.00 -13.28
N GLN A 686 -3.96 -18.12 -13.43
CA GLN A 686 -4.88 -17.00 -13.34
C GLN A 686 -4.92 -16.40 -11.92
N LEU A 687 -4.87 -17.24 -10.87
CA LEU A 687 -4.72 -16.79 -9.48
C LEU A 687 -3.45 -15.93 -9.32
N HIS A 688 -2.30 -16.35 -9.86
CA HIS A 688 -1.06 -15.56 -9.77
C HIS A 688 -1.18 -14.20 -10.46
N ASP A 689 -1.77 -14.17 -11.66
CA ASP A 689 -1.98 -12.93 -12.39
C ASP A 689 -3.04 -12.02 -11.72
N ASN A 690 -4.03 -12.59 -11.01
CA ASN A 690 -4.98 -11.86 -10.16
C ASN A 690 -4.29 -11.20 -8.97
N VAL A 691 -3.34 -11.89 -8.31
CA VAL A 691 -2.49 -11.29 -7.26
C VAL A 691 -1.68 -10.13 -7.84
N TYR A 692 -1.09 -10.30 -9.02
CA TYR A 692 -0.32 -9.24 -9.67
C TYR A 692 -1.19 -8.02 -10.03
N ARG A 693 -2.36 -8.22 -10.65
CA ARG A 693 -3.30 -7.14 -10.98
C ARG A 693 -3.80 -6.41 -9.73
N GLY A 694 -4.21 -7.15 -8.69
CA GLY A 694 -4.69 -6.54 -7.45
C GLY A 694 -3.62 -5.75 -6.70
N MET A 695 -2.35 -6.18 -6.80
CA MET A 695 -1.20 -5.41 -6.32
C MET A 695 -0.94 -4.16 -7.18
N VAL A 696 -1.04 -4.22 -8.51
CA VAL A 696 -0.89 -3.02 -9.36
C VAL A 696 -1.98 -2.00 -9.03
N GLY A 697 -3.24 -2.42 -8.90
CA GLY A 697 -4.34 -1.52 -8.58
C GLY A 697 -4.21 -0.84 -7.21
N ASN A 698 -3.64 -1.53 -6.23
CA ASN A 698 -3.51 -1.04 -4.85
C ASN A 698 -2.14 -0.42 -4.52
N PHE A 699 -1.32 -0.06 -5.51
CA PHE A 699 -0.03 0.59 -5.29
C PHE A 699 0.02 1.94 -6.03
N LEU A 700 -0.91 2.83 -5.67
CA LEU A 700 -1.01 4.19 -6.19
C LEU A 700 -0.38 5.16 -5.17
N ASP A 701 0.93 5.38 -5.31
CA ASP A 701 1.84 6.10 -4.40
C ASP A 701 2.01 5.46 -3.00
N VAL A 702 0.91 5.12 -2.33
CA VAL A 702 0.86 4.32 -1.10
C VAL A 702 0.24 2.94 -1.37
N PRO A 703 0.57 1.90 -0.59
CA PRO A 703 -0.10 0.61 -0.68
C PRO A 703 -1.48 0.68 -0.03
N THR A 704 -2.55 0.70 -0.81
CA THR A 704 -3.94 0.82 -0.35
C THR A 704 -4.58 -0.53 -0.01
N ASP A 705 -5.62 -0.55 0.81
CA ASP A 705 -6.45 -1.73 1.07
C ASP A 705 -7.24 -2.13 -0.18
N CYS A 706 -7.96 -1.17 -0.74
CA CYS A 706 -8.77 -1.30 -1.94
C CYS A 706 -8.77 0.02 -2.74
N PRO A 707 -9.03 0.02 -4.06
CA PRO A 707 -8.86 1.22 -4.90
C PRO A 707 -10.17 1.93 -5.33
N GLN A 708 -11.34 1.40 -4.96
CA GLN A 708 -12.65 1.79 -5.51
C GLN A 708 -13.53 2.60 -4.55
N ARG A 709 -13.74 2.12 -3.31
CA ARG A 709 -14.67 2.74 -2.35
C ARG A 709 -14.06 3.96 -1.63
N ASP A 710 -14.84 4.54 -0.73
CA ASP A 710 -14.51 5.68 0.16
C ASP A 710 -13.52 5.32 1.30
N GLU A 711 -12.44 4.61 0.95
CA GLU A 711 -11.41 4.15 1.88
C GLU A 711 -10.03 4.41 1.30
N ARG A 712 -9.49 3.44 0.54
CA ARG A 712 -8.21 3.57 -0.18
C ARG A 712 -7.06 3.97 0.76
N LEU A 713 -7.10 3.45 1.99
CA LEU A 713 -6.16 3.72 3.06
C LEU A 713 -5.03 2.69 3.02
N ALA A 714 -3.91 2.93 3.70
CA ALA A 714 -2.90 1.90 3.92
C ALA A 714 -3.33 0.92 5.04
N GLY A 715 -4.44 0.21 4.78
CA GLY A 715 -5.12 -0.70 5.69
C GLY A 715 -5.76 -0.04 6.92
N PRO A 716 -6.47 -0.81 7.77
CA PRO A 716 -7.15 -0.33 8.98
C PRO A 716 -6.21 0.30 10.03
N ALA A 717 -4.90 0.27 9.80
CA ALA A 717 -3.87 0.89 10.65
C ALA A 717 -3.58 2.37 10.31
N THR A 718 -4.28 2.99 9.34
CA THR A 718 -3.98 4.37 8.88
C THR A 718 -5.18 5.31 8.80
N SER A 719 -6.23 5.07 9.61
CA SER A 719 -7.33 6.05 9.76
C SER A 719 -6.79 7.42 10.19
N PRO A 720 -7.10 8.53 9.50
CA PRO A 720 -6.56 9.86 9.81
C PRO A 720 -7.00 10.40 11.18
N ARG A 721 -8.12 9.92 11.74
CA ARG A 721 -8.52 10.22 13.12
C ARG A 721 -7.67 9.49 14.17
N SER A 722 -6.86 8.52 13.77
CA SER A 722 -5.88 7.87 14.65
C SER A 722 -4.52 8.60 14.59
N ARG A 723 -4.32 9.59 15.47
CA ARG A 723 -2.97 10.17 15.77
C ARG A 723 -2.02 9.18 16.47
N ARG A 724 -2.26 7.87 16.30
CA ARG A 724 -1.56 6.73 16.88
C ARG A 724 -1.77 5.54 15.94
N PRO A 725 -0.73 4.90 15.41
CA PRO A 725 -0.91 3.68 14.62
C PRO A 725 -1.57 2.57 15.47
N PRO A 726 -2.73 2.03 15.07
CA PRO A 726 -3.25 0.77 15.60
C PRO A 726 -2.27 -0.38 15.34
N CYS A 727 -2.39 -1.42 16.15
CA CYS A 727 -1.31 -2.39 16.34
C CYS A 727 -1.21 -3.49 15.26
N THR A 728 0.02 -4.02 15.11
CA THR A 728 0.33 -5.42 14.78
C THR A 728 -0.66 -6.19 13.89
N SER A 729 -0.94 -5.72 12.67
CA SER A 729 -1.51 -6.61 11.64
C SER A 729 -0.39 -7.45 11.00
N PRO A 730 -0.64 -8.74 10.68
CA PRO A 730 0.37 -9.64 10.09
C PRO A 730 0.68 -9.37 8.61
N THR A 731 0.13 -8.29 8.04
CA THR A 731 0.23 -7.86 6.63
C THR A 731 1.66 -7.62 6.14
N ARG A 732 2.68 -7.53 7.02
CA ARG A 732 4.10 -7.45 6.60
C ARG A 732 4.53 -8.56 5.64
N ARG A 733 3.84 -9.72 5.62
CA ARG A 733 4.12 -10.78 4.65
C ARG A 733 3.52 -10.53 3.26
N THR A 734 2.39 -9.83 3.13
CA THR A 734 1.93 -9.37 1.80
C THR A 734 2.98 -8.42 1.23
N SER A 735 3.54 -7.52 2.04
CA SER A 735 4.62 -6.62 1.64
C SER A 735 5.92 -7.34 1.23
N SER A 736 6.20 -8.55 1.72
CA SER A 736 7.34 -9.35 1.25
C SER A 736 7.03 -10.16 -0.02
N ALA A 737 5.77 -10.59 -0.21
CA ALA A 737 5.29 -11.14 -1.47
C ALA A 737 5.35 -10.07 -2.58
N THR A 738 4.88 -8.84 -2.30
CA THR A 738 5.11 -7.64 -3.11
C THR A 738 6.58 -7.48 -3.45
N GLY A 739 7.47 -7.60 -2.45
CA GLY A 739 8.92 -7.51 -2.65
C GLY A 739 9.57 -8.61 -3.49
N CYS A 740 8.85 -9.71 -3.77
CA CYS A 740 9.26 -10.75 -4.73
C CYS A 740 8.61 -10.56 -6.11
N ALA A 741 7.46 -9.88 -6.20
CA ALA A 741 6.77 -9.61 -7.46
C ALA A 741 7.19 -8.27 -8.12
N THR A 742 7.53 -7.26 -7.30
CA THR A 742 7.95 -5.90 -7.71
C THR A 742 9.12 -5.39 -6.88
N SER A 743 9.81 -4.36 -7.37
CA SER A 743 10.94 -3.72 -6.70
C SER A 743 10.55 -2.39 -6.01
N PRO A 744 10.14 -2.41 -4.72
CA PRO A 744 9.96 -1.17 -3.97
C PRO A 744 11.32 -0.52 -3.65
N SER A 745 11.68 0.52 -4.42
CA SER A 745 12.81 1.41 -4.08
C SER A 745 12.52 2.33 -2.88
N SER A 746 11.33 2.23 -2.27
CA SER A 746 10.89 3.08 -1.17
C SER A 746 11.56 2.68 0.15
N ARG A 747 12.30 3.63 0.73
CA ARG A 747 12.76 3.57 2.12
C ARG A 747 11.57 3.81 3.07
N PRO A 748 11.44 3.07 4.18
CA PRO A 748 10.64 3.55 5.30
C PRO A 748 11.36 4.75 5.93
N ILE A 749 10.69 5.89 5.98
CA ILE A 749 11.26 7.15 6.45
C ILE A 749 11.02 7.27 7.96
N THR A 750 12.11 7.38 8.71
CA THR A 750 12.10 7.60 10.17
C THR A 750 12.87 8.86 10.53
N THR A 751 12.26 9.71 11.36
CA THR A 751 12.93 10.89 11.92
C THR A 751 14.07 10.48 12.86
N ARG A 752 15.27 11.01 12.61
CA ARG A 752 16.51 10.59 13.30
C ARG A 752 16.91 11.61 14.37
N ARG A 753 16.96 11.20 15.64
CA ARG A 753 17.57 11.98 16.73
C ARG A 753 18.86 11.30 17.20
N ALA A 754 20.00 11.99 17.08
CA ALA A 754 21.31 11.40 17.32
C ALA A 754 21.72 11.43 18.81
N VAL A 755 22.21 10.30 19.34
CA VAL A 755 22.84 10.21 20.66
C VAL A 755 24.18 9.45 20.54
N ARG A 756 25.24 9.97 21.18
CA ARG A 756 26.59 9.38 21.18
C ARG A 756 26.71 8.28 22.25
N ARG A 757 27.27 7.12 21.90
CA ARG A 757 27.73 6.08 22.85
C ARG A 757 29.27 6.15 23.06
N PRO A 758 29.81 5.85 24.26
CA PRO A 758 31.24 5.60 24.50
C PRO A 758 31.63 4.12 24.19
N ARG A 759 32.90 3.72 24.42
CA ARG A 759 33.49 2.44 23.95
C ARG A 759 34.14 1.58 25.05
N ARG A 760 34.18 0.26 24.77
CA ARG A 760 35.14 -0.81 25.20
C ARG A 760 34.78 -1.69 26.42
N ALA A 761 34.74 -3.00 26.18
CA ALA A 761 35.64 -4.01 26.79
C ALA A 761 35.71 -5.28 25.88
N GLN A 762 36.64 -6.21 26.13
CA GLN A 762 36.80 -7.49 25.40
C GLN A 762 37.05 -8.65 26.38
N ALA A 763 36.47 -9.83 26.15
CA ALA A 763 36.82 -11.12 26.77
C ALA A 763 36.24 -12.32 25.95
N PRO A 764 36.63 -13.60 26.17
CA PRO A 764 36.97 -14.47 25.03
C PRO A 764 36.18 -15.80 24.81
N ARG A 765 36.21 -16.22 23.54
CA ARG A 765 36.09 -17.58 22.93
C ARG A 765 35.88 -18.83 23.83
N ARG A 766 35.04 -19.75 23.32
CA ARG A 766 35.38 -21.19 23.15
C ARG A 766 34.57 -21.84 22.00
N ARG A 767 35.01 -23.02 21.53
CA ARG A 767 34.44 -23.78 20.39
C ARG A 767 34.01 -25.17 20.87
N HIS A 768 32.88 -25.68 20.39
CA HIS A 768 32.59 -27.12 20.27
C HIS A 768 31.92 -27.43 18.92
N ARG A 769 31.83 -28.71 18.55
CA ARG A 769 31.68 -29.19 17.16
C ARG A 769 30.81 -30.46 17.11
N LEU A 770 29.94 -30.55 16.09
CA LEU A 770 29.25 -31.78 15.58
C LEU A 770 28.13 -32.37 16.47
N PRO A 771 27.21 -33.21 15.91
CA PRO A 771 26.54 -33.15 14.59
C PRO A 771 24.99 -33.36 14.67
N ALA A 772 24.34 -33.70 13.54
CA ALA A 772 22.94 -34.15 13.35
C ALA A 772 21.79 -33.11 13.25
N ASP A 773 21.97 -31.86 13.64
CA ASP A 773 20.85 -30.87 13.66
C ASP A 773 20.60 -30.09 12.34
N GLY A 774 20.90 -30.68 11.19
CA GLY A 774 21.07 -29.95 9.92
C GLY A 774 19.82 -29.21 9.43
N LEU A 775 18.65 -29.88 9.46
CA LEU A 775 17.40 -29.33 8.92
C LEU A 775 16.80 -28.27 9.84
N HIS A 776 16.66 -28.57 11.13
CA HIS A 776 16.07 -27.64 12.10
C HIS A 776 16.92 -26.36 12.26
N ARG A 777 18.23 -26.46 12.51
CA ARG A 777 19.10 -25.26 12.64
C ARG A 777 19.20 -24.44 11.33
N ALA A 778 18.98 -25.05 10.16
CA ALA A 778 18.86 -24.33 8.91
C ALA A 778 17.52 -23.57 8.81
N LEU A 779 16.41 -24.17 9.25
CA LEU A 779 15.11 -23.51 9.36
C LEU A 779 15.10 -22.38 10.41
N GLU A 780 15.79 -22.54 11.54
CA GLU A 780 16.03 -21.44 12.48
C GLU A 780 16.78 -20.28 11.85
N ARG A 781 17.91 -20.54 11.15
CA ARG A 781 18.67 -19.49 10.46
C ARG A 781 17.84 -18.81 9.36
N ARG A 782 16.99 -19.56 8.67
CA ARG A 782 16.01 -19.07 7.68
C ARG A 782 14.97 -18.15 8.33
N ARG A 783 14.44 -18.51 9.51
CA ARG A 783 13.53 -17.65 10.30
C ARG A 783 14.23 -16.38 10.79
N ARG A 784 15.45 -16.49 11.34
CA ARG A 784 16.21 -15.37 11.95
C ARG A 784 16.64 -14.28 10.96
N LEU A 785 16.82 -14.57 9.67
CA LEU A 785 17.23 -13.57 8.67
C LEU A 785 16.12 -13.17 7.68
N GLY A 786 15.14 -14.04 7.44
CA GLY A 786 13.97 -13.73 6.60
C GLY A 786 12.93 -12.84 7.28
N ALA A 787 12.98 -12.69 8.61
CA ALA A 787 12.00 -11.95 9.40
C ALA A 787 11.90 -10.44 9.05
N VAL A 788 12.95 -9.86 8.45
CA VAL A 788 12.98 -8.47 7.98
C VAL A 788 12.79 -8.47 6.46
N GLY A 789 11.53 -8.51 5.99
CA GLY A 789 11.19 -8.80 4.58
C GLY A 789 11.95 -7.99 3.50
N ARG A 790 12.18 -6.68 3.70
CA ARG A 790 12.96 -5.86 2.75
C ARG A 790 14.46 -6.21 2.76
N LEU A 791 15.03 -6.55 3.91
CA LEU A 791 16.42 -7.04 4.01
C LEU A 791 16.53 -8.41 3.33
N GLY A 792 15.58 -9.31 3.58
CA GLY A 792 15.50 -10.63 2.94
C GLY A 792 15.50 -10.53 1.41
N ALA A 793 14.71 -9.64 0.82
CA ALA A 793 14.60 -9.47 -0.63
C ALA A 793 15.75 -8.67 -1.26
N TYR A 794 16.25 -7.60 -0.62
CA TYR A 794 17.17 -6.63 -1.25
C TYR A 794 18.57 -6.55 -0.63
N GLY A 795 18.79 -7.09 0.57
CA GLY A 795 20.08 -7.09 1.24
C GLY A 795 20.56 -5.73 1.76
N ASP A 796 19.72 -4.69 1.78
CA ASP A 796 20.08 -3.35 2.29
C ASP A 796 19.80 -3.21 3.81
N PRO A 797 20.84 -3.11 4.66
CA PRO A 797 20.68 -2.88 6.09
C PRO A 797 20.34 -1.43 6.44
N THR A 798 20.52 -0.44 5.56
CA THR A 798 20.26 0.97 5.91
C THR A 798 18.76 1.22 6.18
N VAL A 799 17.88 0.55 5.43
CA VAL A 799 16.44 0.49 5.71
C VAL A 799 16.13 0.00 7.14
N LEU A 800 16.92 -0.96 7.63
CA LEU A 800 16.79 -1.51 8.98
C LEU A 800 17.37 -0.57 10.04
N GLU A 801 18.55 0.03 9.79
CA GLU A 801 19.17 1.06 10.64
C GLU A 801 18.22 2.26 10.87
N GLU A 802 17.55 2.71 9.80
CA GLU A 802 16.54 3.78 9.83
C GLU A 802 15.31 3.30 10.63
N SER A 803 14.71 2.15 10.28
CA SER A 803 13.48 1.64 10.92
C SER A 803 13.60 1.26 12.40
N PHE A 804 14.79 0.86 12.87
CA PHE A 804 14.96 0.16 14.14
C PHE A 804 14.42 0.91 15.39
N PRO A 805 14.62 2.23 15.57
CA PRO A 805 14.10 2.95 16.73
C PRO A 805 12.57 2.90 16.85
N SER A 806 11.86 2.95 15.72
CA SER A 806 10.38 2.81 15.67
C SER A 806 9.96 1.39 16.05
N MET A 807 10.63 0.39 15.49
CA MET A 807 10.38 -1.03 15.80
C MET A 807 10.61 -1.35 17.28
N ALA A 808 11.71 -0.88 17.87
CA ALA A 808 12.02 -1.05 19.28
C ALA A 808 11.03 -0.30 20.20
N SER A 809 10.63 0.93 19.83
CA SER A 809 9.60 1.68 20.56
C SER A 809 8.25 0.94 20.57
N HIS A 810 7.83 0.41 19.41
CA HIS A 810 6.61 -0.37 19.29
C HIS A 810 6.66 -1.67 20.13
N ALA A 811 7.74 -2.44 20.06
CA ALA A 811 7.89 -3.66 20.87
C ALA A 811 7.87 -3.37 22.40
N ARG A 812 8.49 -2.27 22.85
CA ARG A 812 8.42 -1.82 24.26
C ARG A 812 7.00 -1.37 24.65
N ARG A 813 6.22 -0.81 23.73
CA ARG A 813 4.80 -0.48 23.93
C ARG A 813 3.92 -1.72 24.02
N VAL A 814 4.19 -2.76 23.22
CA VAL A 814 3.52 -4.07 23.34
C VAL A 814 3.84 -4.71 24.69
N ARG A 815 5.11 -4.66 25.15
CA ARG A 815 5.49 -5.11 26.50
C ARG A 815 4.68 -4.42 27.61
N SER A 816 4.31 -3.14 27.45
CA SER A 816 3.47 -2.42 28.43
C SER A 816 1.96 -2.74 28.33
N LYS A 817 1.58 -3.76 27.55
CA LYS A 817 0.19 -4.24 27.38
C LYS A 817 -0.01 -5.72 27.70
N LEU A 818 1.07 -6.41 28.07
CA LEU A 818 1.01 -7.80 28.51
C LEU A 818 0.41 -7.88 29.92
N SER A 819 -0.38 -8.92 30.18
CA SER A 819 -0.89 -9.22 31.52
C SER A 819 0.16 -9.89 32.40
N GLY A 820 -0.19 -10.20 33.65
CA GLY A 820 0.70 -10.84 34.62
C GLY A 820 1.14 -12.27 34.25
N THR A 821 0.57 -12.85 33.18
CA THR A 821 0.91 -14.17 32.62
C THR A 821 1.72 -14.09 31.32
N ASP A 822 2.27 -12.91 30.99
CA ASP A 822 3.11 -12.65 29.81
C ASP A 822 2.44 -12.92 28.46
N VAL A 823 1.11 -12.72 28.38
CA VAL A 823 0.31 -12.78 27.15
C VAL A 823 -0.32 -11.42 26.84
N TRP A 824 -0.74 -11.19 25.59
CA TRP A 824 -1.46 -9.98 25.19
C TRP A 824 -2.96 -10.27 25.05
N ASP A 825 -3.64 -10.25 26.18
CA ASP A 825 -5.07 -10.51 26.37
C ASP A 825 -5.89 -9.22 26.67
N THR A 826 -5.29 -8.03 26.49
CA THR A 826 -5.91 -6.73 26.82
C THR A 826 -6.08 -5.79 25.63
N GLY A 827 -7.20 -5.07 25.64
CA GLY A 827 -7.56 -4.07 24.63
C GLY A 827 -8.30 -4.66 23.42
N PHE A 828 -8.75 -3.78 22.52
CA PHE A 828 -9.39 -4.20 21.27
C PHE A 828 -8.36 -4.78 20.29
N GLN A 829 -8.75 -5.82 19.57
CA GLN A 829 -7.97 -6.50 18.54
C GLN A 829 -8.92 -6.89 17.39
N PHE A 830 -8.44 -6.84 16.14
CA PHE A 830 -9.19 -7.32 14.97
C PHE A 830 -9.16 -8.85 14.79
N GLY A 831 -8.36 -9.57 15.59
CA GLY A 831 -8.24 -11.03 15.52
C GLY A 831 -7.80 -11.55 14.15
N ASP A 832 -8.41 -12.66 13.73
CA ASP A 832 -8.27 -13.24 12.39
C ASP A 832 -9.36 -12.73 11.45
N TRP A 833 -9.40 -11.40 11.27
CA TRP A 833 -10.38 -10.67 10.46
C TRP A 833 -10.75 -11.35 9.14
N LEU A 834 -12.07 -11.43 8.84
CA LEU A 834 -12.63 -12.14 7.69
C LEU A 834 -12.31 -13.65 7.66
N ASP A 835 -12.33 -14.28 8.83
CA ASP A 835 -12.61 -15.71 8.95
C ASP A 835 -13.93 -16.05 8.22
N PRO A 836 -13.97 -17.06 7.33
CA PRO A 836 -15.19 -17.46 6.61
C PRO A 836 -16.43 -17.75 7.47
N ASP A 837 -16.24 -18.11 8.74
CA ASP A 837 -17.35 -18.40 9.64
C ASP A 837 -17.86 -17.15 10.41
N ALA A 838 -17.17 -16.01 10.29
CA ALA A 838 -17.58 -14.75 10.90
C ALA A 838 -18.76 -14.12 10.12
N ALA A 839 -19.72 -13.56 10.85
CA ALA A 839 -20.90 -12.98 10.23
C ALA A 839 -20.56 -11.77 9.32
N PRO A 840 -21.29 -11.53 8.22
CA PRO A 840 -21.01 -10.40 7.32
C PRO A 840 -20.99 -9.02 8.01
N ASP A 841 -21.78 -8.85 9.07
CA ASP A 841 -21.90 -7.63 9.88
C ASP A 841 -20.95 -7.56 11.10
N ASP A 842 -20.32 -8.67 11.51
CA ASP A 842 -19.23 -8.68 12.50
C ASP A 842 -17.99 -9.49 12.02
N PRO A 843 -17.25 -8.97 11.02
CA PRO A 843 -16.06 -9.63 10.47
C PRO A 843 -14.86 -9.73 11.44
N ALA A 844 -14.98 -9.28 12.69
CA ALA A 844 -14.01 -9.54 13.76
C ALA A 844 -14.31 -10.79 14.60
N ASP A 845 -15.53 -11.34 14.55
CA ASP A 845 -15.96 -12.50 15.34
C ASP A 845 -15.44 -13.83 14.75
N ALA A 846 -14.12 -13.94 14.67
CA ALA A 846 -13.40 -15.10 14.15
C ALA A 846 -13.32 -16.23 15.21
N LYS A 847 -13.20 -17.50 14.76
CA LYS A 847 -13.00 -18.66 15.66
C LYS A 847 -11.74 -18.53 16.52
N ALA A 848 -10.71 -17.88 15.98
CA ALA A 848 -9.41 -17.73 16.62
C ALA A 848 -9.45 -16.67 17.73
N ASP A 849 -9.23 -17.10 18.98
CA ASP A 849 -9.22 -16.20 20.13
C ASP A 849 -8.24 -15.03 19.93
N THR A 850 -8.74 -13.82 20.18
CA THR A 850 -8.00 -12.59 19.90
C THR A 850 -6.73 -12.46 20.75
N GLY A 851 -6.70 -13.02 21.96
CA GLY A 851 -5.52 -13.05 22.83
C GLY A 851 -4.46 -14.02 22.32
N VAL A 852 -4.86 -15.19 21.80
CA VAL A 852 -3.96 -16.16 21.12
C VAL A 852 -3.30 -15.49 19.91
N VAL A 853 -4.10 -14.86 19.03
CA VAL A 853 -3.59 -14.17 17.82
C VAL A 853 -2.69 -12.98 18.17
N ALA A 854 -3.09 -12.14 19.12
CA ALA A 854 -2.31 -10.98 19.55
C ALA A 854 -0.99 -11.37 20.23
N THR A 855 -1.00 -12.40 21.08
CA THR A 855 0.22 -12.92 21.73
C THR A 855 1.18 -13.53 20.72
N ALA A 856 0.68 -14.29 19.74
CA ALA A 856 1.51 -14.82 18.66
C ALA A 856 2.15 -13.68 17.83
N CYS A 857 1.40 -12.63 17.52
CA CYS A 857 1.91 -11.45 16.80
C CYS A 857 2.90 -10.63 17.66
N ALA A 858 2.70 -10.54 18.97
CA ALA A 858 3.64 -9.92 19.91
C ALA A 858 4.97 -10.70 19.95
N TYR A 859 4.92 -12.02 20.08
CA TYR A 859 6.10 -12.89 20.06
C TYR A 859 6.89 -12.68 18.77
N ARG A 860 6.22 -12.76 17.61
CA ARG A 860 6.85 -12.55 16.31
C ARG A 860 7.45 -11.14 16.18
N THR A 861 6.79 -10.13 16.74
CA THR A 861 7.31 -8.75 16.77
C THR A 861 8.60 -8.68 17.59
N ALA A 862 8.60 -9.22 18.82
CA ALA A 862 9.81 -9.27 19.66
C ALA A 862 10.96 -10.01 18.96
N ARG A 863 10.68 -11.19 18.36
CA ARG A 863 11.64 -11.94 17.53
C ARG A 863 12.20 -11.10 16.37
N ILE A 864 11.36 -10.44 15.58
CA ILE A 864 11.80 -9.56 14.47
C ILE A 864 12.73 -8.45 15.00
N VAL A 865 12.41 -7.80 16.13
CA VAL A 865 13.25 -6.72 16.66
C VAL A 865 14.57 -7.26 17.22
N ALA A 866 14.57 -8.40 17.92
CA ALA A 866 15.80 -9.06 18.39
C ALA A 866 16.71 -9.45 17.20
N ASP A 867 16.16 -10.11 16.19
CA ASP A 867 16.91 -10.49 14.98
C ASP A 867 17.43 -9.26 14.22
N SER A 868 16.66 -8.17 14.21
CA SER A 868 17.11 -6.88 13.66
C SER A 868 18.29 -6.30 14.46
N ALA A 869 18.21 -6.32 15.79
CA ALA A 869 19.27 -5.87 16.67
C ALA A 869 20.56 -6.69 16.47
N ALA A 870 20.45 -8.00 16.26
CA ALA A 870 21.58 -8.88 15.92
C ALA A 870 22.26 -8.48 14.60
N VAL A 871 21.48 -8.18 13.55
CA VAL A 871 22.02 -7.71 12.25
C VAL A 871 22.74 -6.37 12.41
N LEU A 872 22.22 -5.47 13.25
CA LEU A 872 22.79 -4.14 13.50
C LEU A 872 23.94 -4.13 14.53
N GLY A 873 24.21 -5.24 15.22
CA GLY A 873 25.22 -5.32 16.29
C GLY A 873 24.83 -4.59 17.57
N LEU A 874 23.53 -4.50 17.86
CA LEU A 874 22.95 -3.85 19.03
C LEU A 874 22.72 -4.87 20.15
N GLU A 875 23.79 -5.20 20.90
CA GLU A 875 23.79 -6.31 21.87
C GLU A 875 22.81 -6.14 23.05
N GLU A 876 22.60 -4.92 23.54
CA GLU A 876 21.68 -4.62 24.64
C GLU A 876 20.22 -4.81 24.21
N GLU A 877 19.85 -4.22 23.06
CA GLU A 877 18.50 -4.35 22.51
C GLU A 877 18.21 -5.78 22.01
N LEU A 878 19.23 -6.50 21.51
CA LEU A 878 19.12 -7.93 21.22
C LEU A 878 18.75 -8.74 22.48
N ALA A 879 19.43 -8.50 23.61
CA ALA A 879 19.11 -9.17 24.86
C ALA A 879 17.70 -8.82 25.36
N GLU A 880 17.32 -7.53 25.36
CA GLU A 880 15.99 -7.05 25.79
C GLU A 880 14.84 -7.72 25.00
N PHE A 881 14.96 -7.77 23.67
CA PHE A 881 13.88 -8.31 22.83
C PHE A 881 13.92 -9.84 22.69
N ALA A 882 15.07 -10.49 22.94
CA ALA A 882 15.14 -11.93 23.10
C ALA A 882 14.45 -12.39 24.39
N GLU A 883 14.70 -11.72 25.53
CA GLU A 883 14.02 -12.01 26.80
C GLU A 883 12.50 -11.84 26.66
N LEU A 884 12.06 -10.74 26.03
CA LEU A 884 10.64 -10.50 25.76
C LEU A 884 10.01 -11.60 24.90
N ALA A 885 10.73 -12.08 23.88
CA ALA A 885 10.26 -13.18 23.04
C ALA A 885 10.14 -14.50 23.83
N GLU A 886 11.12 -14.88 24.65
CA GLU A 886 11.03 -16.10 25.44
C GLU A 886 9.91 -16.04 26.51
N ARG A 887 9.69 -14.88 27.12
CA ARG A 887 8.56 -14.66 28.04
C ARG A 887 7.20 -14.80 27.34
N LEU A 888 7.03 -14.18 26.18
CA LEU A 888 5.82 -14.32 25.35
C LEU A 888 5.61 -15.77 24.89
N ARG A 889 6.67 -16.50 24.57
CA ARG A 889 6.62 -17.93 24.22
C ARG A 889 6.17 -18.76 25.42
N ALA A 890 6.76 -18.56 26.59
CA ALA A 890 6.38 -19.26 27.82
C ALA A 890 4.93 -18.95 28.25
N GLY A 891 4.51 -17.68 28.19
CA GLY A 891 3.14 -17.25 28.45
C GLY A 891 2.14 -17.90 27.49
N PHE A 892 2.39 -17.83 26.18
CA PHE A 892 1.56 -18.49 25.17
C PHE A 892 1.40 -19.99 25.45
N ARG A 893 2.50 -20.70 25.71
CA ARG A 893 2.49 -22.14 26.01
C ARG A 893 1.70 -22.43 27.28
N SER A 894 1.94 -21.68 28.35
CA SER A 894 1.29 -21.88 29.65
C SER A 894 -0.20 -21.56 29.67
N GLN A 895 -0.67 -20.62 28.85
CA GLN A 895 -2.05 -20.14 28.88
C GLN A 895 -2.92 -20.76 27.77
N TYR A 896 -2.33 -21.14 26.63
CA TYR A 896 -3.08 -21.51 25.43
C TYR A 896 -2.78 -22.91 24.89
N VAL A 897 -1.82 -23.65 25.45
CA VAL A 897 -1.50 -25.03 24.99
C VAL A 897 -1.78 -26.03 26.11
N ALA A 898 -2.69 -26.96 25.88
CA ALA A 898 -3.06 -28.02 26.81
C ALA A 898 -3.50 -29.28 26.04
N ASP A 899 -3.24 -30.47 26.58
CA ASP A 899 -3.72 -31.76 26.04
C ASP A 899 -3.53 -31.96 24.52
N ARG A 900 -2.37 -31.54 23.99
CA ARG A 900 -2.04 -31.54 22.55
C ARG A 900 -3.07 -30.78 21.70
N ARG A 901 -3.56 -29.66 22.21
CA ARG A 901 -4.44 -28.70 21.54
C ARG A 901 -4.00 -27.27 21.85
N ILE A 902 -4.31 -26.35 20.95
CA ILE A 902 -4.22 -24.91 21.18
C ILE A 902 -5.64 -24.38 21.42
N LEU A 903 -5.81 -23.41 22.33
CA LEU A 903 -7.08 -22.71 22.54
C LEU A 903 -7.69 -22.25 21.20
N SER A 904 -9.01 -22.38 21.06
CA SER A 904 -9.82 -22.31 19.81
C SER A 904 -9.78 -23.53 18.88
N ASP A 905 -8.77 -24.41 18.94
CA ASP A 905 -8.60 -25.59 18.06
C ASP A 905 -8.90 -25.32 16.56
N CYS A 906 -8.49 -24.18 16.02
CA CYS A 906 -8.76 -23.79 14.63
C CYS A 906 -7.48 -23.68 13.79
N THR A 907 -7.62 -23.76 12.47
CA THR A 907 -6.50 -23.74 11.51
C THR A 907 -5.57 -22.54 11.68
N THR A 908 -6.10 -21.38 12.06
CA THR A 908 -5.31 -20.15 12.27
C THR A 908 -4.35 -20.27 13.45
N VAL A 909 -4.81 -20.74 14.63
CA VAL A 909 -3.94 -20.79 15.82
C VAL A 909 -2.78 -21.76 15.63
N TYR A 910 -3.01 -22.91 14.98
CA TYR A 910 -1.95 -23.84 14.60
C TYR A 910 -1.00 -23.26 13.54
N SER A 911 -1.53 -22.61 12.50
CA SER A 911 -0.72 -21.98 11.45
C SER A 911 0.24 -20.93 12.01
N LEU A 912 -0.25 -20.07 12.91
CA LEU A 912 0.56 -19.06 13.59
C LEU A 912 1.59 -19.72 14.52
N ALA A 913 1.19 -20.70 15.34
CA ALA A 913 2.08 -21.34 16.30
C ALA A 913 3.27 -22.07 15.65
N ILE A 914 2.99 -22.86 14.60
CA ILE A 914 4.00 -23.58 13.80
C ILE A 914 4.95 -22.59 13.11
N VAL A 915 4.42 -21.64 12.33
CA VAL A 915 5.25 -20.78 11.47
C VAL A 915 6.00 -19.71 12.27
N PHE A 916 5.48 -19.27 13.42
CA PHE A 916 6.19 -18.29 14.24
C PHE A 916 7.22 -18.98 15.16
N GLY A 917 6.94 -20.20 15.65
CA GLY A 917 7.86 -20.97 16.50
C GLY A 917 7.49 -20.94 17.98
N LEU A 918 6.18 -20.96 18.28
CA LEU A 918 5.64 -20.93 19.64
C LEU A 918 5.61 -22.32 20.30
N LEU A 919 5.74 -23.37 19.49
CA LEU A 919 5.82 -24.77 19.91
C LEU A 919 7.27 -25.26 19.93
N ASP A 920 7.56 -26.30 20.71
CA ASP A 920 8.82 -27.04 20.73
C ASP A 920 8.86 -28.11 19.61
N ASP A 921 10.04 -28.64 19.29
CA ASP A 921 10.26 -29.49 18.10
C ASP A 921 9.49 -30.81 18.12
N ASP A 922 9.34 -31.42 19.30
CA ASP A 922 8.56 -32.65 19.52
C ASP A 922 7.05 -32.40 19.45
N GLU A 923 6.60 -31.15 19.52
CA GLU A 923 5.21 -30.76 19.38
C GLU A 923 4.79 -30.47 17.94
N LEU A 924 5.73 -30.11 17.06
CA LEU A 924 5.46 -29.75 15.67
C LEU A 924 4.76 -30.87 14.89
N GLY A 925 5.06 -32.13 15.20
CA GLY A 925 4.39 -33.28 14.59
C GLY A 925 2.88 -33.27 14.85
N TRP A 926 2.48 -33.27 16.13
CA TRP A 926 1.06 -33.35 16.48
C TRP A 926 0.28 -32.09 16.11
N ALA A 927 0.91 -30.92 16.15
CA ALA A 927 0.29 -29.68 15.72
C ALA A 927 0.11 -29.63 14.19
N GLY A 928 1.06 -30.21 13.44
CA GLY A 928 0.94 -30.45 12.01
C GLY A 928 -0.20 -31.41 11.68
N ASP A 929 -0.22 -32.57 12.33
CA ASP A 929 -1.26 -33.59 12.17
C ASP A 929 -2.66 -32.98 12.44
N ARG A 930 -2.84 -32.27 13.56
CA ARG A 930 -4.12 -31.64 13.91
C ARG A 930 -4.52 -30.53 12.94
N LEU A 931 -3.56 -29.76 12.41
CA LEU A 931 -3.83 -28.77 11.36
C LEU A 931 -4.29 -29.44 10.06
N ALA A 932 -3.69 -30.57 9.68
CA ALA A 932 -4.09 -31.34 8.50
C ALA A 932 -5.44 -32.04 8.68
N GLU A 933 -5.76 -32.52 9.88
CA GLU A 933 -7.09 -33.01 10.26
C GLU A 933 -8.16 -31.93 10.09
N LEU A 934 -7.98 -30.75 10.70
CA LEU A 934 -8.92 -29.62 10.61
C LEU A 934 -9.17 -29.17 9.15
N VAL A 935 -8.12 -29.19 8.32
CA VAL A 935 -8.19 -28.90 6.89
C VAL A 935 -8.92 -30.00 6.10
N ALA A 936 -8.86 -31.26 6.54
CA ALA A 936 -9.64 -32.34 5.96
C ALA A 936 -11.11 -32.32 6.44
N GLU A 937 -11.34 -31.97 7.70
CA GLU A 937 -12.67 -31.77 8.32
C GLU A 937 -13.47 -30.68 7.59
N SER A 938 -12.83 -29.61 7.10
CA SER A 938 -13.47 -28.56 6.27
C SER A 938 -13.68 -28.96 4.80
N GLY A 939 -13.37 -30.20 4.41
CA GLY A 939 -13.40 -30.61 3.00
C GLY A 939 -12.36 -29.90 2.13
N TYR A 940 -11.24 -29.46 2.72
CA TYR A 940 -10.21 -28.62 2.08
C TYR A 940 -10.71 -27.25 1.60
N THR A 941 -11.80 -26.74 2.17
CA THR A 941 -12.15 -25.31 2.06
C THR A 941 -11.30 -24.48 3.04
N ILE A 942 -11.13 -23.20 2.75
CA ILE A 942 -10.38 -22.29 3.63
C ILE A 942 -11.20 -22.01 4.89
N SER A 943 -10.53 -22.01 6.04
CA SER A 943 -11.12 -21.74 7.35
C SER A 943 -10.32 -20.70 8.14
N THR A 944 -9.68 -19.75 7.43
CA THR A 944 -8.78 -18.74 7.98
C THR A 944 -9.07 -17.36 7.42
N GLY A 945 -8.99 -16.33 8.27
CA GLY A 945 -9.00 -14.92 7.88
C GLY A 945 -7.62 -14.37 7.54
N PHE A 946 -7.46 -13.06 7.71
CA PHE A 946 -6.26 -12.30 7.31
C PHE A 946 -4.99 -12.65 8.12
N ALA A 947 -5.13 -13.20 9.33
CA ALA A 947 -4.01 -13.62 10.15
C ALA A 947 -3.56 -15.05 9.83
N GLY A 948 -4.47 -15.99 9.61
CA GLY A 948 -4.14 -17.38 9.29
C GLY A 948 -3.73 -17.63 7.84
N THR A 949 -4.45 -17.04 6.88
CA THR A 949 -4.29 -17.29 5.43
C THR A 949 -2.86 -17.11 4.93
N PRO A 950 -2.09 -16.07 5.35
CA PRO A 950 -0.72 -15.91 4.90
C PRO A 950 0.25 -16.99 5.41
N PHE A 951 -0.13 -17.93 6.30
CA PHE A 951 0.79 -18.90 6.90
C PHE A 951 0.35 -20.37 6.79
N ILE A 952 -0.93 -20.67 6.54
CA ILE A 952 -1.46 -22.03 6.53
C ILE A 952 -0.73 -22.99 5.59
N THR A 953 -0.41 -22.57 4.36
CA THR A 953 0.31 -23.42 3.40
C THR A 953 1.75 -23.68 3.79
N ASP A 954 2.48 -22.71 4.37
CA ASP A 954 3.82 -22.96 4.92
C ASP A 954 3.77 -23.81 6.18
N ALA A 955 2.75 -23.67 7.03
CA ALA A 955 2.58 -24.50 8.23
C ALA A 955 2.49 -25.98 7.82
N LEU A 956 1.48 -26.32 7.00
CA LEU A 956 1.27 -27.65 6.43
C LEU A 956 2.51 -28.20 5.71
N SER A 957 3.13 -27.40 4.83
CA SER A 957 4.32 -27.83 4.08
C SER A 957 5.54 -28.04 4.99
N SER A 958 5.65 -27.30 6.10
CA SER A 958 6.79 -27.40 7.03
C SER A 958 6.71 -28.58 7.99
N THR A 959 5.51 -29.10 8.26
CA THR A 959 5.27 -30.29 9.10
C THR A 959 5.05 -31.57 8.29
N GLY A 960 5.12 -31.50 6.96
CA GLY A 960 5.09 -32.67 6.07
C GLY A 960 3.76 -32.93 5.34
N HIS A 961 2.73 -32.10 5.54
CA HIS A 961 1.41 -32.26 4.90
C HIS A 961 1.28 -31.39 3.64
N VAL A 962 2.30 -31.39 2.76
CA VAL A 962 2.30 -30.57 1.54
C VAL A 962 1.12 -30.89 0.62
N ASP A 963 0.64 -32.13 0.60
CA ASP A 963 -0.54 -32.53 -0.19
C ASP A 963 -1.84 -31.90 0.31
N ALA A 964 -1.98 -31.67 1.61
CA ALA A 964 -3.10 -30.91 2.16
C ALA A 964 -3.04 -29.43 1.74
N ALA A 965 -1.83 -28.84 1.66
CA ALA A 965 -1.65 -27.49 1.14
C ALA A 965 -2.00 -27.39 -0.36
N TYR A 966 -1.67 -28.42 -1.17
CA TYR A 966 -2.10 -28.49 -2.56
C TYR A 966 -3.62 -28.68 -2.70
N ARG A 967 -4.26 -29.47 -1.84
CA ARG A 967 -5.74 -29.61 -1.84
C ARG A 967 -6.43 -28.29 -1.49
N LEU A 968 -5.93 -27.54 -0.51
CA LEU A 968 -6.41 -26.17 -0.23
C LEU A 968 -6.21 -25.22 -1.42
N LEU A 969 -5.04 -25.26 -2.09
CA LEU A 969 -4.77 -24.43 -3.26
C LEU A 969 -5.75 -24.73 -4.40
N LEU A 970 -6.08 -26.01 -4.62
CA LEU A 970 -6.83 -26.48 -5.79
C LEU A 970 -8.33 -26.64 -5.54
N GLN A 971 -8.81 -26.38 -4.33
CA GLN A 971 -10.23 -26.29 -4.01
C GLN A 971 -10.89 -25.15 -4.82
N ARG A 972 -12.11 -25.41 -5.30
CA ARG A 972 -12.90 -24.53 -6.18
C ARG A 972 -14.25 -24.14 -5.59
N GLU A 973 -14.71 -24.83 -4.55
CA GLU A 973 -15.92 -24.43 -3.82
C GLU A 973 -15.61 -23.25 -2.89
N CYS A 974 -16.63 -22.44 -2.58
CA CYS A 974 -16.52 -21.34 -1.63
C CYS A 974 -16.51 -21.90 -0.19
N PRO A 975 -15.59 -21.47 0.70
CA PRO A 975 -14.48 -20.54 0.50
C PRO A 975 -13.18 -21.21 -0.02
N SER A 976 -12.56 -20.64 -1.06
CA SER A 976 -11.23 -21.07 -1.55
C SER A 976 -10.55 -20.01 -2.42
N TRP A 977 -9.27 -20.20 -2.77
CA TRP A 977 -8.56 -19.30 -3.69
C TRP A 977 -9.02 -19.41 -5.14
N LEU A 978 -9.43 -20.60 -5.62
CA LEU A 978 -9.87 -20.76 -7.00
C LEU A 978 -11.37 -20.53 -7.18
N TYR A 979 -12.17 -20.51 -6.12
CA TYR A 979 -13.58 -20.12 -6.20
C TYR A 979 -13.77 -18.76 -6.90
N PRO A 980 -13.13 -17.65 -6.47
CA PRO A 980 -13.18 -16.37 -7.19
C PRO A 980 -12.72 -16.48 -8.65
N VAL A 981 -11.68 -17.26 -8.92
CA VAL A 981 -11.16 -17.47 -10.29
C VAL A 981 -12.21 -18.17 -11.17
N THR A 982 -12.93 -19.17 -10.65
CA THR A 982 -14.03 -19.83 -11.36
C THR A 982 -15.27 -18.94 -11.53
N MET A 983 -15.47 -17.97 -10.65
CA MET A 983 -16.49 -16.90 -10.78
C MET A 983 -16.05 -15.75 -11.71
N GLY A 984 -14.90 -15.86 -12.39
CA GLY A 984 -14.43 -14.87 -13.36
C GLY A 984 -13.69 -13.66 -12.76
N ALA A 985 -13.21 -13.76 -11.51
CA ALA A 985 -12.38 -12.75 -10.89
C ALA A 985 -11.07 -12.54 -11.67
N THR A 986 -10.66 -11.28 -11.82
CA THR A 986 -9.36 -10.88 -12.40
C THR A 986 -8.43 -10.23 -11.38
N THR A 987 -8.86 -10.17 -10.13
CA THR A 987 -8.19 -9.55 -8.97
C THR A 987 -8.47 -10.44 -7.74
N ILE A 988 -7.79 -10.19 -6.63
CA ILE A 988 -8.09 -10.87 -5.35
C ILE A 988 -9.21 -10.11 -4.64
N TRP A 989 -10.18 -10.83 -4.09
CA TRP A 989 -11.30 -10.25 -3.34
C TRP A 989 -10.93 -9.99 -1.87
N GLU A 990 -11.66 -9.09 -1.22
CA GLU A 990 -11.52 -8.82 0.22
C GLU A 990 -12.06 -9.98 1.06
N ARG A 991 -13.26 -10.47 0.72
CA ARG A 991 -13.88 -11.64 1.33
C ARG A 991 -13.69 -12.86 0.42
N TRP A 992 -13.70 -14.05 1.01
CA TRP A 992 -13.74 -15.31 0.26
C TRP A 992 -15.00 -15.44 -0.60
N ASP A 993 -16.08 -14.83 -0.13
CA ASP A 993 -17.45 -14.87 -0.63
C ASP A 993 -17.95 -13.46 -1.02
N SER A 994 -17.08 -12.55 -1.47
CA SER A 994 -17.48 -11.19 -1.93
C SER A 994 -18.60 -11.26 -2.99
N MET A 995 -18.60 -12.31 -3.81
CA MET A 995 -19.77 -12.78 -4.56
C MET A 995 -20.12 -14.19 -4.07
N LEU A 996 -21.40 -14.39 -3.77
CA LEU A 996 -21.97 -15.64 -3.28
C LEU A 996 -22.12 -16.66 -4.44
N PRO A 997 -22.28 -17.97 -4.14
CA PRO A 997 -22.35 -19.02 -5.18
C PRO A 997 -23.53 -18.91 -6.15
N ASP A 998 -24.55 -18.09 -5.83
CA ASP A 998 -25.67 -17.76 -6.71
C ASP A 998 -25.41 -16.57 -7.65
N GLY A 999 -24.24 -15.91 -7.52
CA GLY A 999 -23.84 -14.73 -8.29
C GLY A 999 -24.18 -13.39 -7.62
N THR A 1000 -24.89 -13.38 -6.50
CA THR A 1000 -25.22 -12.13 -5.78
C THR A 1000 -24.01 -11.59 -5.01
N ILE A 1001 -23.94 -10.27 -4.81
CA ILE A 1001 -22.86 -9.64 -4.03
C ILE A 1001 -23.13 -9.87 -2.53
N ASN A 1002 -22.08 -10.16 -1.76
CA ASN A 1002 -22.18 -10.31 -0.31
C ASN A 1002 -22.94 -9.15 0.35
N PRO A 1003 -23.94 -9.40 1.22
CA PRO A 1003 -24.79 -8.36 1.78
C PRO A 1003 -24.04 -7.39 2.72
N GLY A 1004 -22.85 -7.75 3.21
CA GLY A 1004 -22.03 -6.86 4.03
C GLY A 1004 -21.64 -5.56 3.31
N GLU A 1005 -21.70 -4.43 4.02
CA GLU A 1005 -21.31 -3.10 3.50
C GLU A 1005 -19.81 -3.01 3.19
N MET A 1006 -18.98 -3.76 3.94
CA MET A 1006 -17.56 -3.93 3.64
C MET A 1006 -17.38 -5.17 2.75
N THR A 1007 -17.47 -4.93 1.44
CA THR A 1007 -17.22 -5.90 0.37
C THR A 1007 -16.39 -5.22 -0.72
N SER A 1008 -15.34 -5.89 -1.21
CA SER A 1008 -14.46 -5.41 -2.26
C SER A 1008 -14.01 -6.58 -3.14
N PHE A 1009 -13.86 -6.31 -4.44
CA PHE A 1009 -13.37 -7.27 -5.43
C PHE A 1009 -11.90 -7.03 -5.81
N ASN A 1010 -11.21 -6.10 -5.14
CA ASN A 1010 -9.80 -5.78 -5.37
C ASN A 1010 -9.06 -5.41 -4.08
N HIS A 1011 -8.60 -6.43 -3.36
CA HIS A 1011 -7.88 -6.31 -2.09
C HIS A 1011 -6.75 -7.36 -2.03
N TYR A 1012 -5.49 -6.96 -1.82
CA TYR A 1012 -4.35 -7.87 -2.04
C TYR A 1012 -4.11 -8.94 -0.95
N ALA A 1013 -4.79 -8.87 0.21
CA ALA A 1013 -4.35 -9.63 1.40
C ALA A 1013 -4.40 -11.16 1.24
N LEU A 1014 -5.48 -11.70 0.70
CA LEU A 1014 -5.64 -13.14 0.49
C LEU A 1014 -4.70 -13.69 -0.61
N GLY A 1015 -4.10 -12.79 -1.41
CA GLY A 1015 -3.09 -13.08 -2.43
C GLY A 1015 -1.71 -13.45 -1.87
N ALA A 1016 -1.53 -13.44 -0.54
CA ALA A 1016 -0.29 -13.84 0.13
C ALA A 1016 0.21 -15.26 -0.24
N VAL A 1017 -0.68 -16.13 -0.71
CA VAL A 1017 -0.36 -17.48 -1.22
C VAL A 1017 0.65 -17.48 -2.38
N ALA A 1018 0.75 -16.39 -3.16
CA ALA A 1018 1.71 -16.29 -4.25
C ALA A 1018 3.18 -16.40 -3.80
N ASP A 1019 3.50 -15.99 -2.57
CA ASP A 1019 4.84 -16.18 -1.99
C ASP A 1019 5.13 -17.68 -1.69
N TRP A 1020 4.11 -18.46 -1.33
CA TRP A 1020 4.24 -19.92 -1.24
C TRP A 1020 4.38 -20.57 -2.63
N LEU A 1021 3.64 -20.09 -3.64
CA LEU A 1021 3.81 -20.51 -5.04
C LEU A 1021 5.25 -20.29 -5.53
N HIS A 1022 5.85 -19.12 -5.29
CA HIS A 1022 7.23 -18.86 -5.71
C HIS A 1022 8.26 -19.71 -4.95
N ARG A 1023 8.14 -19.82 -3.61
CA ARG A 1023 9.16 -20.40 -2.73
C ARG A 1023 9.09 -21.91 -2.55
N VAL A 1024 7.89 -22.49 -2.56
CA VAL A 1024 7.64 -23.90 -2.23
C VAL A 1024 7.25 -24.67 -3.48
N VAL A 1025 6.25 -24.21 -4.23
CA VAL A 1025 5.87 -24.85 -5.51
C VAL A 1025 7.01 -24.67 -6.52
N GLY A 1026 7.34 -23.43 -6.88
CA GLY A 1026 8.44 -23.10 -7.79
C GLY A 1026 9.84 -23.25 -7.18
N GLY A 1027 9.94 -23.48 -5.87
CA GLY A 1027 11.20 -23.81 -5.18
C GLY A 1027 12.24 -22.70 -5.08
N LEU A 1028 11.95 -21.45 -5.47
CA LEU A 1028 12.91 -20.34 -5.52
C LEU A 1028 12.75 -19.46 -4.27
N ALA A 1029 13.73 -19.52 -3.35
CA ALA A 1029 13.69 -18.75 -2.09
C ALA A 1029 15.07 -18.17 -1.72
N PRO A 1030 15.13 -17.09 -0.91
CA PRO A 1030 16.41 -16.59 -0.41
C PRO A 1030 16.92 -17.48 0.73
N LEU A 1031 18.19 -17.90 0.64
CA LEU A 1031 18.91 -18.55 1.75
C LEU A 1031 19.71 -17.52 2.56
N GLU A 1032 20.16 -16.45 1.92
CA GLU A 1032 20.74 -15.26 2.54
C GLU A 1032 20.06 -13.97 2.02
N PRO A 1033 20.03 -12.88 2.82
CA PRO A 1033 19.49 -11.58 2.42
C PRO A 1033 19.98 -11.08 1.06
N GLY A 1034 19.06 -10.58 0.23
CA GLY A 1034 19.36 -10.05 -1.10
C GLY A 1034 19.62 -11.13 -2.17
N TYR A 1035 19.32 -12.40 -1.89
CA TYR A 1035 19.58 -13.55 -2.77
C TYR A 1035 21.06 -13.74 -3.11
N SER A 1036 21.99 -13.33 -2.23
CA SER A 1036 23.42 -13.66 -2.35
C SER A 1036 23.67 -15.16 -2.33
N ARG A 1037 22.81 -15.89 -1.61
CA ARG A 1037 22.65 -17.34 -1.71
C ARG A 1037 21.18 -17.68 -1.85
N ILE A 1038 20.89 -18.56 -2.80
CA ILE A 1038 19.54 -18.96 -3.20
C ILE A 1038 19.28 -20.38 -2.69
N LEU A 1039 18.08 -20.65 -2.20
CA LEU A 1039 17.58 -22.00 -1.96
C LEU A 1039 16.77 -22.43 -3.19
N VAL A 1040 17.10 -23.61 -3.72
CA VAL A 1040 16.37 -24.30 -4.79
C VAL A 1040 15.80 -25.57 -4.18
N ALA A 1041 14.54 -25.53 -3.75
CA ALA A 1041 13.89 -26.63 -3.04
C ALA A 1041 12.40 -26.73 -3.42
N PRO A 1042 12.08 -27.07 -4.68
CA PRO A 1042 10.69 -27.24 -5.10
C PRO A 1042 10.07 -28.46 -4.42
N GLN A 1043 8.78 -28.35 -4.10
CA GLN A 1043 7.96 -29.43 -3.59
C GLN A 1043 6.78 -29.63 -4.54
N PRO A 1044 6.92 -30.45 -5.60
CA PRO A 1044 5.91 -30.60 -6.66
C PRO A 1044 4.52 -31.05 -6.19
N GLY A 1045 4.46 -31.79 -5.08
CA GLY A 1045 3.28 -32.56 -4.69
C GLY A 1045 2.87 -33.54 -5.79
N ASP A 1046 1.64 -34.07 -5.67
CA ASP A 1046 1.08 -34.94 -6.70
C ASP A 1046 0.24 -34.24 -7.77
N ALA A 1047 -0.18 -32.99 -7.55
CA ALA A 1047 -1.19 -32.35 -8.38
C ALA A 1047 -0.66 -31.64 -9.64
N LEU A 1048 0.56 -31.11 -9.62
CA LEU A 1048 1.15 -30.37 -10.74
C LEU A 1048 2.14 -31.23 -11.53
N GLN A 1049 2.26 -30.99 -12.83
CA GLN A 1049 3.18 -31.68 -13.75
C GLN A 1049 4.46 -30.90 -13.99
N TRP A 1050 4.38 -29.57 -13.97
CA TRP A 1050 5.54 -28.67 -14.02
C TRP A 1050 5.21 -27.35 -13.33
N ALA A 1051 6.24 -26.66 -12.82
CA ALA A 1051 6.15 -25.26 -12.43
C ALA A 1051 7.45 -24.50 -12.69
N GLU A 1052 7.34 -23.19 -12.86
CA GLU A 1052 8.43 -22.27 -13.13
C GLU A 1052 8.27 -20.99 -12.32
N SER A 1053 9.36 -20.57 -11.67
CA SER A 1053 9.46 -19.33 -10.90
C SER A 1053 10.69 -18.55 -11.37
N THR A 1054 10.51 -17.28 -11.70
CA THR A 1054 11.60 -16.37 -12.10
C THR A 1054 11.65 -15.15 -11.19
N LEU A 1055 12.85 -14.66 -10.88
CA LEU A 1055 13.06 -13.46 -10.06
C LEU A 1055 14.26 -12.63 -10.52
N GLU A 1056 14.04 -11.35 -10.82
CA GLU A 1056 15.09 -10.35 -11.06
C GLU A 1056 15.70 -9.86 -9.73
N THR A 1057 16.64 -10.63 -9.18
CA THR A 1057 17.35 -10.35 -7.92
C THR A 1057 18.32 -9.16 -8.05
N PRO A 1058 18.86 -8.61 -6.93
CA PRO A 1058 19.97 -7.65 -6.96
C PRO A 1058 21.22 -8.12 -7.72
N HIS A 1059 21.40 -9.44 -7.89
CA HIS A 1059 22.50 -10.05 -8.62
C HIS A 1059 22.19 -10.27 -10.12
N GLY A 1060 20.91 -10.28 -10.50
CA GLY A 1060 20.40 -10.59 -11.84
C GLY A 1060 19.27 -11.62 -11.81
N LEU A 1061 18.85 -12.11 -12.98
CA LEU A 1061 17.81 -13.13 -13.09
C LEU A 1061 18.22 -14.43 -12.39
N ALA A 1062 17.38 -14.86 -11.45
CA ALA A 1062 17.33 -16.22 -10.95
C ALA A 1062 16.08 -16.92 -11.51
N ARG A 1063 16.18 -18.19 -11.87
CA ARG A 1063 15.06 -19.00 -12.37
C ARG A 1063 15.16 -20.43 -11.87
N VAL A 1064 14.03 -21.00 -11.50
CA VAL A 1064 13.86 -22.43 -11.24
C VAL A 1064 12.66 -22.89 -12.04
N ARG A 1065 12.87 -23.88 -12.91
CA ARG A 1065 11.81 -24.69 -13.50
C ARG A 1065 11.99 -26.13 -13.04
N TRP A 1066 10.89 -26.82 -12.77
CA TRP A 1066 10.88 -28.27 -12.67
C TRP A 1066 9.79 -28.88 -13.55
N ASP A 1067 10.04 -30.09 -14.02
CA ASP A 1067 9.15 -30.94 -14.80
C ASP A 1067 9.15 -32.35 -14.19
N ARG A 1068 7.98 -32.93 -13.93
CA ARG A 1068 7.85 -34.33 -13.49
C ARG A 1068 8.01 -35.26 -14.69
N THR A 1069 8.81 -36.30 -14.51
CA THR A 1069 9.08 -37.33 -15.51
C THR A 1069 9.01 -38.72 -14.88
N ALA A 1070 9.04 -39.76 -15.71
CA ALA A 1070 9.14 -41.15 -15.21
C ALA A 1070 10.45 -41.41 -14.44
N GLU A 1071 11.47 -40.57 -14.61
CA GLU A 1071 12.81 -40.70 -14.03
C GLU A 1071 12.99 -39.89 -12.73
N GLY A 1072 11.94 -39.18 -12.27
CA GLY A 1072 11.99 -38.25 -11.14
C GLY A 1072 11.68 -36.81 -11.57
N VAL A 1073 12.17 -35.85 -10.79
CA VAL A 1073 11.91 -34.41 -11.03
C VAL A 1073 13.10 -33.80 -11.74
N GLN A 1074 12.91 -33.44 -13.01
CA GLN A 1074 13.93 -32.75 -13.80
C GLN A 1074 13.90 -31.25 -13.48
N LEU A 1075 15.06 -30.67 -13.17
CA LEU A 1075 15.26 -29.26 -12.85
C LEU A 1075 16.03 -28.54 -13.96
N ALA A 1076 15.60 -27.32 -14.28
CA ALA A 1076 16.40 -26.33 -14.99
C ALA A 1076 16.55 -25.07 -14.13
N VAL A 1077 17.78 -24.71 -13.78
CA VAL A 1077 18.10 -23.67 -12.78
C VAL A 1077 19.07 -22.64 -13.35
N THR A 1078 18.69 -21.36 -13.31
CA THR A 1078 19.53 -20.21 -13.68
C THR A 1078 19.97 -19.47 -12.42
N ILE A 1079 21.28 -19.37 -12.17
CA ILE A 1079 21.86 -18.63 -11.04
C ILE A 1079 22.67 -17.42 -11.55
N PRO A 1080 22.40 -16.18 -11.11
CA PRO A 1080 23.05 -14.98 -11.64
C PRO A 1080 24.51 -14.82 -11.19
N GLU A 1081 25.30 -14.05 -11.97
CA GLU A 1081 26.70 -13.74 -11.62
C GLU A 1081 26.80 -13.05 -10.25
N GLY A 1082 27.51 -13.69 -9.31
CA GLY A 1082 27.74 -13.15 -7.96
C GLY A 1082 26.86 -13.73 -6.86
N ALA A 1083 25.92 -14.63 -7.20
CA ALA A 1083 25.21 -15.48 -6.25
C ALA A 1083 25.71 -16.95 -6.30
N THR A 1084 25.39 -17.74 -5.26
CA THR A 1084 25.42 -19.22 -5.32
C THR A 1084 24.04 -19.77 -4.93
N ALA A 1085 23.81 -21.07 -5.12
CA ALA A 1085 22.57 -21.72 -4.68
C ALA A 1085 22.83 -23.05 -3.97
N ILE A 1086 21.91 -23.44 -3.10
CA ILE A 1086 21.81 -24.78 -2.54
C ILE A 1086 20.56 -25.44 -3.10
N VAL A 1087 20.74 -26.57 -3.79
CA VAL A 1087 19.64 -27.46 -4.19
C VAL A 1087 19.40 -28.46 -3.06
N ARG A 1088 18.15 -28.60 -2.64
CA ARG A 1088 17.73 -29.51 -1.57
C ARG A 1088 16.51 -30.34 -1.98
N SER A 1089 16.63 -31.65 -1.87
CA SER A 1089 15.53 -32.61 -1.99
C SER A 1089 15.51 -33.56 -0.79
N ALA A 1090 14.34 -34.10 -0.43
CA ALA A 1090 14.20 -35.02 0.68
C ALA A 1090 15.04 -36.29 0.47
N GLY A 1091 15.70 -36.79 1.51
CA GLY A 1091 16.54 -37.99 1.43
C GLY A 1091 17.87 -37.84 0.67
N THR A 1092 18.22 -36.64 0.19
CA THR A 1092 19.45 -36.36 -0.57
C THR A 1092 20.35 -35.35 0.13
N GLU A 1093 21.66 -35.40 -0.11
CA GLU A 1093 22.58 -34.35 0.35
C GLU A 1093 22.41 -33.03 -0.43
N ASP A 1094 22.47 -31.91 0.29
CA ASP A 1094 22.46 -30.55 -0.27
C ASP A 1094 23.55 -30.38 -1.34
N ARG A 1095 23.17 -30.01 -2.57
CA ARG A 1095 24.13 -29.75 -3.68
C ARG A 1095 24.34 -28.24 -3.87
N GLU A 1096 25.59 -27.76 -3.83
CA GLU A 1096 25.90 -26.35 -4.11
C GLU A 1096 26.10 -26.08 -5.61
N LEU A 1097 25.38 -25.08 -6.13
CA LEU A 1097 25.52 -24.56 -7.50
C LEU A 1097 26.18 -23.19 -7.51
N THR A 1098 26.99 -22.93 -8.53
CA THR A 1098 27.58 -21.62 -8.81
C THR A 1098 26.78 -20.89 -9.89
N ALA A 1099 27.13 -19.63 -10.19
CA ALA A 1099 26.48 -18.87 -11.26
C ALA A 1099 26.55 -19.58 -12.63
N GLY A 1100 25.43 -19.66 -13.34
CA GLY A 1100 25.28 -20.38 -14.61
C GLY A 1100 23.89 -20.98 -14.81
N GLU A 1101 23.72 -21.70 -15.92
CA GLU A 1101 22.58 -22.58 -16.19
C GLU A 1101 22.94 -24.00 -15.75
N HIS A 1102 22.02 -24.69 -15.08
CA HIS A 1102 22.20 -26.06 -14.59
C HIS A 1102 20.98 -26.91 -14.93
N ALA A 1103 21.22 -28.17 -15.30
CA ALA A 1103 20.20 -29.20 -15.44
C ALA A 1103 20.52 -30.33 -14.45
N LEU A 1104 19.52 -30.79 -13.71
CA LEU A 1104 19.66 -31.80 -12.64
C LEU A 1104 18.42 -32.68 -12.58
N THR A 1105 18.58 -33.93 -12.14
CA THR A 1105 17.46 -34.78 -11.69
C THR A 1105 17.48 -34.88 -10.17
N LEU A 1106 16.30 -34.77 -9.55
CA LEU A 1106 16.01 -35.02 -8.13
C LEU A 1106 15.22 -36.32 -7.96
#